data_AF-A0A8H6LB07-F1
#
_entry.id   AF-A0A8H6LB07-F1
#
_cell.length_a   1.000
_cell.length_b   1.000
_cell.length_c   1.000
_cell.angle_alpha   90.00
_cell.angle_beta   90.00
_cell.angle_gamma   90.00
#
_symmetry.space_group_name_H-M   'P 1'
#
loop_
_entity.id
_entity.type
_entity.pdbx_description
1 polymer ?
#
loop_
_entity_poly.entity_id
_entity_poly.type
_entity_poly.pdbx_seq_one_letter_code
_entity_poly.pdbx_strand_id
1 'polypeptide(L)'
;MPTSLYDLIIPTFIKGLQTFDHVLTKAEQYAKEKGLNADEVFPQARLVDDQLPLVFQVQNATKAVQVTIGRLTGVEPTFFQDNEKTIADLHARIQKALEAVKSVKPEDVNSREDVKVELPRPDKTLHLTVKEATLYHGQTNFFFHIVTGYSILRSKGVPIGKGDYLGSFLAHLMQSYNLMRADVSAATSGSQNISYEVDWPLIRQRIDRRVQPSHSWGWASPQLEPLEFSLVVQAGEDDFACFVKGNNEVFLPRNSTSGCVDPALAHNLVTEALMMSPGLVERIQQSKSSEEYEVDINGIKFPAVYSNLDKLLLIIDPETYLPYIIRTEEQHPIYGYATKDVYLSNYKEVQGIKFPHTIQTIYNSSSQRLGVVLEDFVIDKINATAEFPKDFFDPGSDGQNRIMQKKTPGVPSGLVTDYSTSLLGSPVKNVSVDALKSIRPVDLLQLYWLIIDDSHDLGFKQLIIEFENEVIVCDAPPFWSEAVMEWIKKTIGKKVTYVAPTHHHRDHSGGVADYVRAGAKLIIPEMAVDYWSSVPGAQFITFNQTHPYVHRDNKIQAWFNWADQAPHAADWTYVMVTEQCPNKDSPIFVFEADTWEAGLSVDLGNQQQMRQWLDQTLDDGLPRSATVMPTHGKITPLEQLINITAYPYPDFDISRWRKRAALCNESSVKKNKDD
;
A
#
# COMPACT_ATOMS: atom_id res chain seq x y z
N MET A 1 0.75 -13.81 -33.51
CA MET A 1 1.22 -13.52 -34.88
C MET A 1 2.52 -14.28 -35.10
N PRO A 2 2.99 -14.54 -36.34
CA PRO A 2 4.36 -15.01 -36.54
C PRO A 2 5.36 -13.94 -36.07
N THR A 3 6.42 -14.35 -35.38
CA THR A 3 7.50 -13.46 -34.92
C THR A 3 8.28 -12.89 -36.11
N SER A 4 8.49 -11.57 -36.14
CA SER A 4 9.18 -10.90 -37.25
C SER A 4 10.70 -10.87 -37.07
N LEU A 5 11.45 -10.52 -38.13
CA LEU A 5 12.91 -10.42 -38.02
C LEU A 5 13.33 -9.23 -37.13
N TYR A 6 12.54 -8.16 -37.08
CA TYR A 6 12.71 -7.06 -36.13
C TYR A 6 12.68 -7.55 -34.68
N ASP A 7 11.61 -8.26 -34.30
CA ASP A 7 11.35 -8.71 -32.92
C ASP A 7 12.45 -9.65 -32.40
N LEU A 8 13.04 -10.47 -33.28
CA LEU A 8 14.12 -11.39 -32.93
C LEU A 8 15.48 -10.69 -32.71
N ILE A 9 15.75 -9.58 -33.40
CA ILE A 9 17.10 -9.05 -33.55
C ILE A 9 17.31 -7.73 -32.80
N ILE A 10 16.39 -6.78 -32.94
CA ILE A 10 16.55 -5.44 -32.35
C ILE A 10 16.53 -5.50 -30.81
N PRO A 11 15.58 -6.19 -30.15
CA PRO A 11 15.62 -6.41 -28.70
C PRO A 11 16.87 -7.19 -28.25
N THR A 12 17.29 -8.21 -29.01
CA THR A 12 18.48 -9.02 -28.70
C THR A 12 19.76 -8.19 -28.68
N PHE A 13 19.94 -7.29 -29.64
CA PHE A 13 21.09 -6.39 -29.68
C PHE A 13 21.06 -5.33 -28.57
N ILE A 14 19.90 -4.77 -28.24
CA ILE A 14 19.76 -3.86 -27.09
C ILE A 14 20.19 -4.57 -25.81
N LYS A 15 19.62 -5.75 -25.53
CA LYS A 15 19.89 -6.54 -24.33
C LYS A 15 21.37 -6.96 -24.22
N GLY A 16 21.99 -7.34 -25.34
CA GLY A 16 23.42 -7.68 -25.38
C GLY A 16 24.36 -6.49 -25.20
N LEU A 17 24.01 -5.31 -25.72
CA LEU A 17 24.78 -4.08 -25.49
C LEU A 17 24.67 -3.63 -24.02
N GLN A 18 23.47 -3.66 -23.42
CA GLN A 18 23.27 -3.40 -21.98
C GLN A 18 24.05 -4.38 -21.11
N THR A 19 24.08 -5.66 -21.48
CA THR A 19 24.90 -6.68 -20.82
C THR A 19 26.39 -6.32 -20.87
N PHE A 20 26.89 -5.83 -22.01
CA PHE A 20 28.30 -5.46 -22.16
C PHE A 20 28.65 -4.19 -21.34
N ASP A 21 27.71 -3.24 -21.28
CA ASP A 21 27.82 -2.03 -20.45
C ASP A 21 27.91 -2.41 -18.95
N HIS A 22 26.98 -3.24 -18.46
CA HIS A 22 26.92 -3.71 -17.07
C HIS A 22 28.21 -4.40 -16.60
N VAL A 23 28.80 -5.28 -17.42
CA VAL A 23 30.04 -5.98 -17.03
C VAL A 23 31.26 -5.06 -17.02
N LEU A 24 31.27 -3.97 -17.81
CA LEU A 24 32.29 -2.92 -17.72
C LEU A 24 32.14 -2.14 -16.41
N THR A 25 30.91 -1.76 -16.03
CA THR A 25 30.63 -1.10 -14.74
C THR A 25 31.07 -1.97 -13.56
N LYS A 26 30.83 -3.28 -13.59
CA LYS A 26 31.35 -4.23 -12.58
C LYS A 26 32.89 -4.28 -12.55
N ALA A 27 33.56 -4.09 -13.68
CA ALA A 27 35.01 -4.02 -13.75
C ALA A 27 35.56 -2.73 -13.12
N GLU A 28 34.94 -1.57 -13.38
CA GLU A 28 35.28 -0.30 -12.72
C GLU A 28 35.10 -0.37 -11.20
N GLN A 29 33.98 -0.92 -10.74
CA GLN A 29 33.70 -1.14 -9.31
C GLN A 29 34.78 -2.00 -8.67
N TYR A 30 35.13 -3.13 -9.28
CA TYR A 30 36.19 -4.01 -8.80
C TYR A 30 37.58 -3.33 -8.80
N ALA A 31 37.93 -2.56 -9.83
CA ALA A 31 39.19 -1.82 -9.84
C ALA A 31 39.25 -0.78 -8.72
N LYS A 32 38.17 -0.02 -8.50
CA LYS A 32 38.04 0.94 -7.39
C LYS A 32 38.18 0.25 -6.02
N GLU A 33 37.58 -0.92 -5.82
CA GLU A 33 37.69 -1.71 -4.59
C GLU A 33 39.09 -2.27 -4.35
N LYS A 34 39.85 -2.57 -5.42
CA LYS A 34 41.21 -3.11 -5.34
C LYS A 34 42.30 -2.03 -5.42
N GLY A 35 41.94 -0.75 -5.56
CA GLY A 35 42.90 0.34 -5.76
C GLY A 35 43.67 0.26 -7.08
N LEU A 36 43.07 -0.34 -8.11
CA LEU A 36 43.65 -0.51 -9.45
C LEU A 36 43.20 0.63 -10.37
N ASN A 37 44.04 0.98 -11.34
CA ASN A 37 43.63 1.84 -12.46
C ASN A 37 42.89 1.00 -13.51
N ALA A 38 41.59 1.22 -13.68
CA ALA A 38 40.75 0.47 -14.63
C ALA A 38 41.23 0.61 -16.08
N ASP A 39 41.69 1.80 -16.47
CA ASP A 39 42.12 2.13 -17.84
C ASP A 39 43.47 1.47 -18.20
N GLU A 40 44.31 1.15 -17.21
CA GLU A 40 45.55 0.39 -17.42
C GLU A 40 45.29 -1.11 -17.44
N VAL A 41 44.37 -1.61 -16.61
CA VAL A 41 44.20 -3.05 -16.36
C VAL A 41 43.34 -3.75 -17.41
N PHE A 42 42.27 -3.10 -17.90
CA PHE A 42 41.23 -3.79 -18.68
C PHE A 42 41.23 -3.56 -20.20
N PRO A 43 41.35 -2.34 -20.75
CA PRO A 43 41.15 -2.11 -22.18
C PRO A 43 42.05 -2.97 -23.09
N GLN A 44 43.30 -3.18 -22.67
CA GLN A 44 44.28 -4.00 -23.39
C GLN A 44 44.37 -5.47 -22.91
N ALA A 45 43.50 -5.89 -21.97
CA ALA A 45 43.48 -7.26 -21.47
C ALA A 45 43.03 -8.27 -22.55
N ARG A 46 43.57 -9.49 -22.48
CA ARG A 46 43.33 -10.62 -23.40
C ARG A 46 43.16 -11.92 -22.61
N LEU A 47 42.60 -12.96 -23.23
CA LEU A 47 42.60 -14.32 -22.67
C LEU A 47 43.90 -15.07 -23.03
N VAL A 48 44.36 -14.92 -24.27
CA VAL A 48 45.56 -15.54 -24.85
C VAL A 48 46.25 -14.52 -25.77
N ASP A 49 47.55 -14.70 -26.01
CA ASP A 49 48.41 -13.68 -26.64
C ASP A 49 48.00 -13.30 -28.07
N ASP A 50 47.55 -14.27 -28.87
CA ASP A 50 47.12 -14.08 -30.26
C ASP A 50 45.67 -13.58 -30.39
N GLN A 51 44.88 -13.65 -29.32
CA GLN A 51 43.51 -13.11 -29.30
C GLN A 51 43.51 -11.60 -29.02
N LEU A 52 42.62 -10.88 -29.72
CA LEU A 52 42.50 -9.43 -29.63
C LEU A 52 41.86 -8.94 -28.31
N PRO A 53 42.22 -7.75 -27.82
CA PRO A 53 41.95 -7.31 -26.45
C PRO A 53 40.51 -6.83 -26.21
N LEU A 54 40.15 -6.56 -24.95
CA LEU A 54 38.81 -6.10 -24.53
C LEU A 54 38.27 -4.94 -25.38
N VAL A 55 39.09 -3.91 -25.63
CA VAL A 55 38.71 -2.77 -26.50
C VAL A 55 38.24 -3.25 -27.88
N PHE A 56 38.94 -4.20 -28.49
CA PHE A 56 38.56 -4.78 -29.77
C PHE A 56 37.26 -5.58 -29.69
N GLN A 57 36.99 -6.26 -28.57
CA GLN A 57 35.74 -7.00 -28.38
C GLN A 57 34.54 -6.04 -28.32
N VAL A 58 34.64 -4.93 -27.58
CA VAL A 58 33.60 -3.88 -27.56
C VAL A 58 33.45 -3.22 -28.94
N GLN A 59 34.57 -2.91 -29.60
CA GLN A 59 34.57 -2.33 -30.95
C GLN A 59 33.88 -3.23 -31.98
N ASN A 60 34.05 -4.55 -31.90
CA ASN A 60 33.46 -5.48 -32.86
C ASN A 60 32.04 -5.93 -32.50
N ALA A 61 31.66 -5.99 -31.22
CA ALA A 61 30.26 -6.15 -30.84
C ALA A 61 29.41 -4.99 -31.37
N THR A 62 29.83 -3.75 -31.12
CA THR A 62 29.15 -2.55 -31.64
C THR A 62 29.18 -2.48 -33.17
N LYS A 63 30.31 -2.81 -33.83
CA LYS A 63 30.39 -2.89 -35.30
C LYS A 63 29.50 -3.98 -35.90
N ALA A 64 29.34 -5.14 -35.24
CA ALA A 64 28.44 -6.21 -35.68
C ALA A 64 26.98 -5.73 -35.66
N VAL A 65 26.59 -4.94 -34.66
CA VAL A 65 25.27 -4.26 -34.62
C VAL A 65 25.14 -3.30 -35.81
N GLN A 66 26.13 -2.42 -36.06
CA GLN A 66 26.09 -1.48 -37.20
C GLN A 66 25.96 -2.18 -38.56
N VAL A 67 26.79 -3.19 -38.84
CA VAL A 67 26.74 -3.97 -40.09
C VAL A 67 25.39 -4.67 -40.24
N THR A 68 24.84 -5.20 -39.15
CA THR A 68 23.56 -5.92 -39.21
C THR A 68 22.40 -4.97 -39.42
N ILE A 69 22.35 -3.82 -38.73
CA ILE A 69 21.36 -2.76 -38.97
C ILE A 69 21.39 -2.32 -40.43
N GLY A 70 22.57 -2.04 -40.98
CA GLY A 70 22.70 -1.61 -42.37
C GLY A 70 22.21 -2.65 -43.39
N ARG A 71 22.33 -3.94 -43.08
CA ARG A 71 21.71 -5.02 -43.89
C ARG A 71 20.21 -5.08 -43.73
N LEU A 72 19.71 -4.96 -42.50
CA LEU A 72 18.29 -5.03 -42.17
C LEU A 72 17.51 -3.89 -42.85
N THR A 73 18.01 -2.65 -42.77
CA THR A 73 17.37 -1.46 -43.38
C THR A 73 17.78 -1.22 -44.83
N GLY A 74 18.96 -1.71 -45.23
CA GLY A 74 19.60 -1.38 -46.51
C GLY A 74 20.27 -0.02 -46.56
N VAL A 75 20.49 0.63 -45.42
CA VAL A 75 21.23 1.89 -45.31
C VAL A 75 22.70 1.58 -45.03
N GLU A 76 23.62 2.19 -45.78
CA GLU A 76 25.06 2.01 -45.53
C GLU A 76 25.45 2.47 -44.11
N PRO A 77 26.08 1.61 -43.29
CA PRO A 77 26.35 1.91 -41.89
C PRO A 77 27.50 2.90 -41.71
N THR A 78 27.26 3.96 -40.93
CA THR A 78 28.31 4.92 -40.54
C THR A 78 29.14 4.36 -39.39
N PHE A 79 30.26 3.71 -39.70
CA PHE A 79 31.16 3.14 -38.69
C PHE A 79 31.74 4.18 -37.73
N PHE A 80 31.90 3.78 -36.47
CA PHE A 80 32.61 4.59 -35.48
C PHE A 80 34.12 4.51 -35.69
N GLN A 81 34.87 5.54 -35.25
CA GLN A 81 36.33 5.48 -35.25
C GLN A 81 36.80 4.64 -34.07
N ASP A 82 37.76 3.75 -34.29
CA ASP A 82 38.31 2.85 -33.28
C ASP A 82 39.42 3.55 -32.48
N ASN A 83 39.05 4.57 -31.69
CA ASN A 83 39.98 5.45 -30.96
C ASN A 83 39.88 5.39 -29.43
N GLU A 84 39.07 4.48 -28.90
CA GLU A 84 38.83 4.29 -27.47
C GLU A 84 40.09 3.86 -26.71
N LYS A 85 40.31 4.40 -25.50
CA LYS A 85 41.47 4.09 -24.65
C LYS A 85 41.10 3.79 -23.20
N THR A 86 40.05 4.40 -22.70
CA THR A 86 39.55 4.31 -21.32
C THR A 86 38.28 3.49 -21.25
N ILE A 87 37.88 3.04 -20.05
CA ILE A 87 36.57 2.39 -19.84
C ILE A 87 35.43 3.36 -20.15
N ALA A 88 35.57 4.65 -19.83
CA ALA A 88 34.61 5.69 -20.19
C ALA A 88 34.38 5.80 -21.70
N ASP A 89 35.43 5.66 -22.52
CA ASP A 89 35.31 5.61 -23.99
C ASP A 89 34.52 4.38 -24.46
N LEU A 90 34.72 3.22 -23.81
CA LEU A 90 33.99 1.98 -24.13
C LEU A 90 32.49 2.11 -23.83
N HIS A 91 32.14 2.67 -22.67
CA HIS A 91 30.75 3.02 -22.33
C HIS A 91 30.15 3.97 -23.36
N ALA A 92 30.84 5.07 -23.70
CA ALA A 92 30.38 6.03 -24.71
C ALA A 92 30.12 5.36 -26.08
N ARG A 93 30.99 4.42 -26.50
CA ARG A 93 30.80 3.65 -27.74
C ARG A 93 29.58 2.73 -27.67
N ILE A 94 29.35 2.06 -26.53
CA ILE A 94 28.18 1.18 -26.33
C ILE A 94 26.89 2.00 -26.33
N GLN A 95 26.84 3.13 -25.65
CA GLN A 95 25.67 4.02 -25.66
C GLN A 95 25.35 4.54 -27.06
N LYS A 96 26.36 4.94 -27.84
CA LYS A 96 26.18 5.34 -29.25
C LYS A 96 25.67 4.20 -30.14
N ALA A 97 26.04 2.94 -29.85
CA ALA A 97 25.47 1.77 -30.53
C ALA A 97 24.03 1.49 -30.08
N LEU A 98 23.71 1.70 -28.80
CA LEU A 98 22.35 1.61 -28.26
C LEU A 98 21.41 2.65 -28.89
N GLU A 99 21.85 3.89 -29.10
CA GLU A 99 21.10 4.91 -29.85
C GLU A 99 20.82 4.47 -31.29
N ALA A 100 21.85 3.99 -32.00
CA ALA A 100 21.71 3.54 -33.38
C ALA A 100 20.71 2.39 -33.52
N VAL A 101 20.76 1.37 -32.66
CA VAL A 101 19.81 0.24 -32.70
C VAL A 101 18.39 0.64 -32.28
N LYS A 102 18.23 1.57 -31.32
CA LYS A 102 16.92 2.11 -30.90
C LYS A 102 16.24 2.98 -31.97
N SER A 103 16.99 3.48 -32.95
CA SER A 103 16.44 4.28 -34.08
C SER A 103 15.81 3.43 -35.19
N VAL A 104 16.03 2.11 -35.21
CA VAL A 104 15.50 1.20 -36.23
C VAL A 104 14.03 0.91 -35.98
N LYS A 105 13.21 0.97 -37.04
CA LYS A 105 11.77 0.70 -36.96
C LYS A 105 11.37 -0.65 -37.58
N PRO A 106 10.24 -1.26 -37.17
CA PRO A 106 9.77 -2.53 -37.73
C PRO A 106 9.58 -2.49 -39.26
N GLU A 107 9.06 -1.39 -39.79
CA GLU A 107 8.79 -1.20 -41.23
C GLU A 107 10.07 -1.23 -42.10
N ASP A 108 11.20 -0.77 -41.56
CA ASP A 108 12.49 -0.75 -42.26
C ASP A 108 13.11 -2.15 -42.40
N VAL A 109 12.68 -3.09 -41.55
CA VAL A 109 13.30 -4.43 -41.40
C VAL A 109 12.43 -5.55 -41.98
N ASN A 110 11.13 -5.55 -41.67
CA ASN A 110 10.20 -6.66 -41.93
C ASN A 110 9.67 -6.69 -43.38
N SER A 111 10.42 -6.08 -44.31
CA SER A 111 10.15 -6.07 -45.74
C SER A 111 11.37 -6.52 -46.57
N ARG A 112 12.44 -6.95 -45.90
CA ARG A 112 13.77 -7.15 -46.50
C ARG A 112 14.39 -8.51 -46.21
N GLU A 113 13.72 -9.40 -45.49
CA GLU A 113 14.25 -10.67 -44.99
C GLU A 113 14.93 -11.51 -46.07
N ASP A 114 14.31 -11.62 -47.25
CA ASP A 114 14.77 -12.44 -48.38
C ASP A 114 15.68 -11.69 -49.38
N VAL A 115 15.92 -10.40 -49.18
CA VAL A 115 16.82 -9.59 -50.03
C VAL A 115 18.23 -10.17 -49.97
N LYS A 116 18.88 -10.34 -51.12
CA LYS A 116 20.25 -10.87 -51.16
C LYS A 116 21.28 -9.80 -50.83
N VAL A 117 22.20 -10.14 -49.94
CA VAL A 117 23.34 -9.34 -49.50
C VAL A 117 24.63 -10.13 -49.63
N GLU A 118 25.73 -9.41 -49.89
CA GLU A 118 27.06 -9.99 -49.99
C GLU A 118 27.75 -10.01 -48.62
N LEU A 119 28.33 -11.17 -48.31
CA LEU A 119 29.20 -11.37 -47.16
C LEU A 119 30.60 -11.75 -47.68
N PRO A 120 31.52 -10.79 -47.86
CA PRO A 120 32.88 -11.08 -48.28
C PRO A 120 33.63 -11.86 -47.19
N ARG A 121 34.37 -12.90 -47.61
CA ARG A 121 35.39 -13.61 -46.82
C ARG A 121 36.73 -13.55 -47.55
N PRO A 122 37.86 -13.81 -46.88
CA PRO A 122 39.19 -13.77 -47.51
C PRO A 122 39.34 -14.70 -48.73
N ASP A 123 38.59 -15.80 -48.80
CA ASP A 123 38.63 -16.82 -49.86
C ASP A 123 37.51 -16.68 -50.91
N LYS A 124 36.36 -16.07 -50.57
CA LYS A 124 35.17 -15.97 -51.44
C LYS A 124 34.12 -15.01 -50.88
N THR A 125 33.22 -14.53 -51.74
CA THR A 125 31.98 -13.86 -51.33
C THR A 125 30.85 -14.88 -51.18
N LEU A 126 30.08 -14.79 -50.09
CA LEU A 126 28.82 -15.53 -49.94
C LEU A 126 27.62 -14.62 -50.26
N HIS A 127 26.66 -15.13 -51.02
CA HIS A 127 25.40 -14.45 -51.30
C HIS A 127 24.29 -15.04 -50.42
N LEU A 128 23.95 -14.32 -49.35
CA LEU A 128 22.98 -14.74 -48.34
C LEU A 128 21.73 -13.86 -48.42
N THR A 129 20.59 -14.31 -47.94
CA THR A 129 19.48 -13.41 -47.59
C THR A 129 19.87 -12.51 -46.41
N VAL A 130 19.22 -11.35 -46.24
CA VAL A 130 19.37 -10.49 -45.05
C VAL A 130 19.12 -11.30 -43.78
N LYS A 131 18.10 -12.16 -43.78
CA LYS A 131 17.76 -13.07 -42.68
C LYS A 131 18.90 -14.03 -42.34
N GLU A 132 19.46 -14.73 -43.33
CA GLU A 132 20.61 -15.64 -43.15
C GLU A 132 21.86 -14.89 -42.68
N ALA A 133 22.18 -13.75 -43.30
CA ALA A 133 23.33 -12.92 -42.93
C ALA A 133 23.21 -12.31 -41.53
N THR A 134 21.99 -12.06 -41.07
CA THR A 134 21.69 -11.54 -39.74
C THR A 134 21.79 -12.66 -38.69
N LEU A 135 21.04 -13.74 -38.85
CA LEU A 135 20.96 -14.83 -37.86
C LEU A 135 22.27 -15.61 -37.76
N TYR A 136 22.89 -15.98 -38.89
CA TYR A 136 24.02 -16.91 -38.90
C TYR A 136 25.39 -16.22 -38.87
N HIS A 137 25.45 -14.90 -39.08
CA HIS A 137 26.71 -14.14 -39.03
C HIS A 137 26.64 -12.90 -38.11
N GLY A 138 25.63 -12.03 -38.26
CA GLY A 138 25.52 -10.82 -37.43
C GLY A 138 25.39 -11.15 -35.94
N GLN A 139 24.36 -11.92 -35.61
CA GLN A 139 24.01 -12.31 -34.24
C GLN A 139 25.07 -13.23 -33.60
N THR A 140 25.64 -14.17 -34.36
CA THR A 140 26.67 -15.11 -33.88
C THR A 140 27.98 -14.40 -33.53
N ASN A 141 28.47 -13.48 -34.38
CA ASN A 141 29.65 -12.66 -34.05
C ASN A 141 29.39 -11.72 -32.88
N PHE A 142 28.20 -11.09 -32.81
CA PHE A 142 27.83 -10.20 -31.71
C PHE A 142 27.93 -10.91 -30.35
N PHE A 143 27.31 -12.08 -30.21
CA PHE A 143 27.39 -12.86 -28.97
C PHE A 143 28.81 -13.35 -28.67
N PHE A 144 29.58 -13.76 -29.68
CA PHE A 144 30.98 -14.17 -29.51
C PHE A 144 31.82 -13.05 -28.88
N HIS A 145 31.69 -11.81 -29.36
CA HIS A 145 32.44 -10.68 -28.83
C HIS A 145 32.00 -10.28 -27.41
N ILE A 146 30.70 -10.32 -27.08
CA ILE A 146 30.22 -10.07 -25.71
C ILE A 146 30.75 -11.13 -24.74
N VAL A 147 30.59 -12.41 -25.05
CA VAL A 147 31.09 -13.52 -24.20
C VAL A 147 32.61 -13.47 -24.05
N THR A 148 33.34 -13.08 -25.11
CA THR A 148 34.79 -12.90 -25.05
C THR A 148 35.16 -11.73 -24.12
N GLY A 149 34.49 -10.58 -24.23
CA GLY A 149 34.71 -9.43 -23.34
C GLY A 149 34.42 -9.75 -21.87
N TYR A 150 33.26 -10.36 -21.59
CA TYR A 150 32.91 -10.93 -20.27
C TYR A 150 34.03 -11.86 -19.77
N SER A 151 34.51 -12.77 -20.61
CA SER A 151 35.54 -13.74 -20.22
C SER A 151 36.89 -13.09 -19.92
N ILE A 152 37.29 -12.05 -20.66
CA ILE A 152 38.50 -11.26 -20.40
C ILE A 152 38.41 -10.57 -19.04
N LEU A 153 37.27 -9.92 -18.74
CA LEU A 153 37.07 -9.28 -17.44
C LEU A 153 37.07 -10.31 -16.31
N ARG A 154 36.43 -11.47 -16.52
CA ARG A 154 36.40 -12.55 -15.55
C ARG A 154 37.79 -13.16 -15.30
N SER A 155 38.64 -13.29 -16.32
CA SER A 155 40.02 -13.77 -16.16
C SER A 155 40.93 -12.77 -15.44
N LYS A 156 40.59 -11.47 -15.45
CA LYS A 156 41.24 -10.44 -14.61
C LYS A 156 40.70 -10.37 -13.17
N GLY A 157 39.86 -11.33 -12.77
CA GLY A 157 39.37 -11.47 -11.40
C GLY A 157 38.12 -10.65 -11.06
N VAL A 158 37.52 -9.96 -12.04
CA VAL A 158 36.26 -9.23 -11.84
C VAL A 158 35.17 -10.22 -11.37
N PRO A 159 34.37 -9.90 -10.33
CA PRO A 159 33.41 -10.81 -9.70
C PRO A 159 32.09 -10.89 -10.48
N ILE A 160 32.15 -11.21 -11.78
CA ILE A 160 30.99 -11.40 -12.66
C ILE A 160 30.69 -12.89 -12.90
N GLY A 161 29.41 -13.21 -13.07
CA GLY A 161 28.88 -14.55 -13.27
C GLY A 161 27.87 -14.65 -14.42
N LYS A 162 27.26 -15.82 -14.57
CA LYS A 162 26.24 -16.06 -15.61
C LYS A 162 25.00 -15.15 -15.42
N GLY A 163 24.72 -14.73 -14.19
CA GLY A 163 23.68 -13.73 -13.88
C GLY A 163 23.94 -12.39 -14.58
N ASP A 164 25.16 -11.84 -14.46
CA ASP A 164 25.55 -10.59 -15.14
C ASP A 164 25.46 -10.68 -16.67
N TYR A 165 25.66 -11.87 -17.24
CA TYR A 165 25.51 -12.09 -18.68
C TYR A 165 24.05 -12.27 -19.15
N LEU A 166 23.19 -12.90 -18.34
CA LEU A 166 21.79 -13.18 -18.72
C LEU A 166 20.78 -12.16 -18.19
N GLY A 167 21.15 -11.29 -17.25
CA GLY A 167 20.25 -10.37 -16.56
C GLY A 167 19.38 -9.56 -17.52
N SER A 168 19.99 -8.79 -18.42
CA SER A 168 19.27 -8.00 -19.43
C SER A 168 18.45 -8.86 -20.40
N PHE A 169 18.81 -10.12 -20.63
CA PHE A 169 18.06 -11.01 -21.51
C PHE A 169 16.75 -11.50 -20.89
N LEU A 170 16.74 -11.71 -19.56
CA LEU A 170 15.65 -12.31 -18.78
C LEU A 170 14.91 -11.30 -17.89
N ALA A 171 15.13 -9.99 -18.08
CA ALA A 171 14.67 -8.89 -17.23
C ALA A 171 13.14 -8.66 -17.11
N HIS A 172 12.28 -9.60 -17.53
CA HIS A 172 10.83 -9.43 -17.51
C HIS A 172 10.11 -10.69 -17.01
N LEU A 173 9.33 -10.52 -15.93
CA LEU A 173 8.52 -11.59 -15.33
C LEU A 173 7.06 -11.15 -15.26
N MET A 174 6.13 -12.04 -15.60
CA MET A 174 4.72 -11.89 -15.25
C MET A 174 4.30 -13.05 -14.33
N GLN A 175 3.62 -12.72 -13.24
CA GLN A 175 2.98 -13.68 -12.34
C GLN A 175 1.46 -13.45 -12.38
N SER A 176 0.69 -14.51 -12.55
CA SER A 176 -0.78 -14.50 -12.56
C SER A 176 -1.30 -15.20 -11.31
N TYR A 177 -2.23 -14.56 -10.61
CA TYR A 177 -2.70 -14.95 -9.29
C TYR A 177 -4.21 -15.14 -9.28
N ASN A 178 -4.66 -16.14 -8.54
CA ASN A 178 -6.06 -16.34 -8.23
C ASN A 178 -6.33 -15.95 -6.77
N LEU A 179 -7.16 -14.93 -6.57
CA LEU A 179 -7.44 -14.32 -5.26
C LEU A 179 -8.69 -14.94 -4.61
N MET A 180 -8.85 -16.27 -4.64
CA MET A 180 -10.03 -16.96 -4.07
C MET A 180 -10.20 -16.78 -2.54
N ARG A 181 -9.21 -16.21 -1.85
CA ARG A 181 -9.17 -16.02 -0.38
C ARG A 181 -8.46 -14.73 0.06
N ALA A 182 -8.06 -13.86 -0.87
CA ALA A 182 -7.29 -12.68 -0.50
C ALA A 182 -8.20 -11.59 0.06
N ASP A 183 -7.84 -11.04 1.22
CA ASP A 183 -8.53 -9.92 1.87
C ASP A 183 -10.00 -10.21 2.21
N VAL A 184 -10.26 -11.33 2.90
CA VAL A 184 -11.61 -11.74 3.32
C VAL A 184 -12.43 -10.64 4.04
N SER A 185 -11.75 -9.64 4.60
CA SER A 185 -12.30 -8.40 5.15
C SER A 185 -12.92 -7.48 4.09
N ALA A 186 -12.16 -7.05 3.07
CA ALA A 186 -12.59 -6.03 2.12
C ALA A 186 -12.87 -6.55 0.70
N ALA A 187 -12.34 -7.71 0.30
CA ALA A 187 -12.61 -8.37 -0.98
C ALA A 187 -12.84 -9.90 -0.84
N THR A 188 -13.93 -10.42 -1.39
CA THR A 188 -14.26 -11.86 -1.24
C THR A 188 -13.64 -12.76 -2.31
N SER A 189 -13.27 -12.21 -3.46
CA SER A 189 -12.61 -12.95 -4.54
C SER A 189 -11.98 -12.01 -5.57
N GLY A 190 -11.16 -12.54 -6.46
CA GLY A 190 -10.60 -11.76 -7.56
C GLY A 190 -9.51 -12.47 -8.35
N SER A 191 -8.81 -11.71 -9.18
CA SER A 191 -7.64 -12.12 -9.94
C SER A 191 -6.71 -10.94 -10.14
N GLN A 192 -5.41 -11.17 -10.16
CA GLN A 192 -4.44 -10.14 -10.54
C GLN A 192 -3.32 -10.71 -11.42
N ASN A 193 -2.77 -9.86 -12.28
CA ASN A 193 -1.45 -10.08 -12.88
C ASN A 193 -0.49 -9.07 -12.26
N ILE A 194 0.64 -9.55 -11.75
CA ILE A 194 1.75 -8.69 -11.36
C ILE A 194 2.89 -8.90 -12.35
N SER A 195 3.19 -7.84 -13.08
CA SER A 195 4.27 -7.75 -14.06
C SER A 195 5.45 -7.03 -13.43
N TYR A 196 6.65 -7.47 -13.75
CA TYR A 196 7.91 -6.90 -13.28
C TYR A 196 8.82 -6.64 -14.47
N GLU A 197 9.39 -5.45 -14.52
CA GLU A 197 10.67 -5.19 -15.16
C GLU A 197 11.75 -5.20 -14.08
N VAL A 198 12.72 -6.10 -14.26
CA VAL A 198 13.75 -6.44 -13.29
C VAL A 198 15.09 -5.94 -13.83
N ASP A 199 15.37 -4.66 -13.60
CA ASP A 199 16.73 -4.13 -13.66
C ASP A 199 17.29 -4.13 -12.22
N TRP A 200 18.51 -4.62 -12.01
CA TRP A 200 18.90 -5.09 -10.68
C TRP A 200 19.14 -4.02 -9.59
N PRO A 201 19.09 -2.69 -9.85
CA PRO A 201 18.87 -1.68 -8.80
C PRO A 201 17.44 -1.12 -8.74
N LEU A 202 16.61 -1.27 -9.77
CA LEU A 202 15.32 -0.59 -9.95
C LEU A 202 14.18 -1.59 -10.14
N ILE A 203 13.16 -1.56 -9.29
CA ILE A 203 11.94 -2.35 -9.52
C ILE A 203 10.90 -1.45 -10.17
N ARG A 204 10.47 -1.81 -11.39
CA ARG A 204 9.20 -1.33 -11.96
C ARG A 204 8.20 -2.49 -11.98
N GLN A 205 7.10 -2.29 -11.26
CA GLN A 205 6.02 -3.26 -11.11
C GLN A 205 4.75 -2.68 -11.71
N ARG A 206 3.92 -3.54 -12.30
CA ARG A 206 2.54 -3.20 -12.65
C ARG A 206 1.60 -4.29 -12.17
N ILE A 207 0.56 -3.87 -11.46
CA ILE A 207 -0.52 -4.71 -10.93
C ILE A 207 -1.78 -4.40 -11.74
N ASP A 208 -2.23 -5.36 -12.55
CA ASP A 208 -3.55 -5.33 -13.19
C ASP A 208 -4.47 -6.24 -12.36
N ARG A 209 -5.35 -5.66 -11.53
CA ARG A 209 -6.17 -6.35 -10.51
C ARG A 209 -7.66 -6.15 -10.75
N ARG A 210 -8.41 -7.23 -10.54
CA ARG A 210 -9.88 -7.29 -10.50
C ARG A 210 -10.29 -7.92 -9.18
N VAL A 211 -11.07 -7.21 -8.37
CA VAL A 211 -11.57 -7.72 -7.07
C VAL A 211 -13.07 -7.52 -6.92
N GLN A 212 -13.68 -8.43 -6.20
CA GLN A 212 -15.08 -8.39 -5.78
C GLN A 212 -15.13 -7.90 -4.34
N PRO A 213 -15.59 -6.65 -4.07
CA PRO A 213 -15.76 -6.15 -2.71
C PRO A 213 -16.58 -7.11 -1.82
N SER A 214 -16.26 -7.13 -0.53
CA SER A 214 -17.00 -7.89 0.48
C SER A 214 -18.37 -7.29 0.80
N HIS A 215 -19.24 -8.06 1.44
CA HIS A 215 -20.55 -7.56 1.89
C HIS A 215 -20.45 -6.42 2.92
N SER A 216 -19.30 -6.29 3.62
CA SER A 216 -19.00 -5.18 4.52
C SER A 216 -19.07 -3.81 3.84
N TRP A 217 -19.00 -3.76 2.51
CA TRP A 217 -19.08 -2.53 1.70
C TRP A 217 -20.48 -2.23 1.14
N GLY A 218 -21.51 -2.98 1.52
CA GLY A 218 -22.86 -2.81 0.97
C GLY A 218 -23.44 -1.40 1.18
N TRP A 219 -23.07 -0.74 2.27
CA TRP A 219 -23.45 0.65 2.57
C TRP A 219 -22.80 1.67 1.62
N ALA A 220 -21.55 1.43 1.21
CA ALA A 220 -20.81 2.29 0.29
C ALA A 220 -21.19 2.04 -1.17
N SER A 221 -21.47 0.78 -1.53
CA SER A 221 -21.89 0.38 -2.88
C SER A 221 -22.88 -0.80 -2.82
N PRO A 222 -24.21 -0.55 -2.78
CA PRO A 222 -25.21 -1.61 -2.57
C PRO A 222 -25.21 -2.73 -3.61
N GLN A 223 -24.75 -2.44 -4.84
CA GLN A 223 -24.64 -3.43 -5.91
C GLN A 223 -23.37 -4.30 -5.78
N LEU A 224 -22.38 -3.87 -4.99
CA LEU A 224 -21.08 -4.53 -4.76
C LEU A 224 -20.33 -4.97 -6.04
N GLU A 225 -20.71 -4.46 -7.20
CA GLU A 225 -20.09 -4.82 -8.49
C GLU A 225 -18.54 -4.67 -8.44
N PRO A 226 -17.77 -5.45 -9.22
CA PRO A 226 -16.31 -5.52 -9.11
C PRO A 226 -15.55 -4.20 -9.36
N LEU A 227 -14.41 -4.07 -8.68
CA LEU A 227 -13.39 -3.05 -8.93
C LEU A 227 -12.34 -3.61 -9.89
N GLU A 228 -11.96 -2.84 -10.91
CA GLU A 228 -10.95 -3.20 -11.91
C GLU A 228 -9.97 -2.04 -12.12
N PHE A 229 -8.68 -2.27 -11.85
CA PHE A 229 -7.66 -1.23 -11.94
C PHE A 229 -6.31 -1.75 -12.44
N SER A 230 -5.49 -0.80 -12.91
CA SER A 230 -4.09 -0.98 -13.27
C SER A 230 -3.26 0.02 -12.46
N LEU A 231 -2.36 -0.48 -11.62
CA LEU A 231 -1.49 0.30 -10.73
C LEU A 231 -0.03 0.07 -11.13
N VAL A 232 0.72 1.13 -11.41
CA VAL A 232 2.17 1.10 -11.64
C VAL A 232 2.87 1.51 -10.35
N VAL A 233 3.92 0.78 -9.95
CA VAL A 233 4.75 1.06 -8.77
C VAL A 233 6.22 1.06 -9.17
N GLN A 234 7.00 2.03 -8.71
CA GLN A 234 8.45 2.10 -8.91
C GLN A 234 9.18 2.27 -7.59
N ALA A 235 10.21 1.45 -7.36
CA ALA A 235 11.14 1.58 -6.24
C ALA A 235 12.50 2.11 -6.75
N GLY A 236 13.01 3.22 -6.20
CA GLY A 236 14.23 3.87 -6.71
C GLY A 236 14.65 5.15 -5.96
N GLU A 237 15.29 6.10 -6.65
CA GLU A 237 15.56 7.44 -6.09
C GLU A 237 14.28 8.27 -5.94
N ASP A 238 13.33 8.08 -6.87
CA ASP A 238 11.97 8.63 -6.86
C ASP A 238 10.95 7.48 -6.78
N ASP A 239 10.64 7.06 -5.55
CA ASP A 239 9.56 6.09 -5.24
C ASP A 239 8.19 6.66 -5.64
N PHE A 240 7.40 5.92 -6.43
CA PHE A 240 6.02 6.33 -6.74
C PHE A 240 5.06 5.14 -6.93
N ALA A 241 3.77 5.42 -6.79
CA ALA A 241 2.70 4.52 -7.21
C ALA A 241 1.55 5.32 -7.86
N CYS A 242 1.08 4.87 -9.03
CA CYS A 242 0.04 5.56 -9.80
C CYS A 242 -0.94 4.61 -10.48
N PHE A 243 -2.23 4.85 -10.27
CA PHE A 243 -3.29 4.22 -11.05
C PHE A 243 -3.26 4.78 -12.48
N VAL A 244 -3.00 3.91 -13.46
CA VAL A 244 -3.01 4.23 -14.90
C VAL A 244 -4.32 3.83 -15.57
N LYS A 245 -5.19 3.09 -14.86
CA LYS A 245 -6.57 2.78 -15.25
C LYS A 245 -7.38 2.49 -13.98
N GLY A 246 -8.55 3.11 -13.84
CA GLY A 246 -9.48 2.80 -12.75
C GLY A 246 -8.92 3.16 -11.37
N ASN A 247 -9.54 2.62 -10.33
CA ASN A 247 -9.15 2.81 -8.93
C ASN A 247 -9.61 1.62 -8.08
N ASN A 248 -9.15 1.55 -6.83
CA ASN A 248 -9.67 0.64 -5.81
C ASN A 248 -10.53 1.33 -4.74
N GLU A 249 -10.59 2.66 -4.72
CA GLU A 249 -11.27 3.45 -3.70
C GLU A 249 -12.80 3.30 -3.79
N VAL A 250 -13.42 2.64 -2.81
CA VAL A 250 -14.87 2.36 -2.77
C VAL A 250 -15.77 3.60 -2.84
N PHE A 251 -15.25 4.77 -2.45
CA PHE A 251 -15.97 6.04 -2.48
C PHE A 251 -15.87 6.79 -3.81
N LEU A 252 -15.01 6.36 -4.73
CA LEU A 252 -14.81 7.01 -6.01
C LEU A 252 -15.66 6.40 -7.14
N PRO A 253 -16.05 7.19 -8.15
CA PRO A 253 -16.65 6.66 -9.36
C PRO A 253 -15.69 5.66 -10.04
N ARG A 254 -16.14 4.44 -10.28
CA ARG A 254 -15.27 3.36 -10.79
C ARG A 254 -14.79 3.53 -12.23
N ASN A 255 -15.44 4.43 -12.97
CA ASN A 255 -15.01 4.87 -14.30
C ASN A 255 -13.96 5.98 -14.25
N SER A 256 -13.58 6.47 -13.06
CA SER A 256 -12.49 7.42 -12.85
C SER A 256 -11.17 6.70 -12.56
N THR A 257 -10.07 7.32 -12.95
CA THR A 257 -8.71 6.86 -12.62
C THR A 257 -8.13 7.78 -11.55
N SER A 258 -7.74 7.26 -10.38
CA SER A 258 -7.26 8.10 -9.26
C SER A 258 -5.91 8.79 -9.51
N GLY A 259 -5.13 8.31 -10.48
CA GLY A 259 -3.78 8.79 -10.76
C GLY A 259 -2.80 8.41 -9.65
N CYS A 260 -1.82 9.27 -9.38
CA CYS A 260 -0.79 9.01 -8.37
C CYS A 260 -1.28 9.21 -6.93
N VAL A 261 -0.95 8.26 -6.06
CA VAL A 261 -1.32 8.27 -4.63
C VAL A 261 -0.44 9.24 -3.81
N ASP A 262 -0.76 9.42 -2.53
CA ASP A 262 0.06 10.22 -1.62
C ASP A 262 1.40 9.54 -1.27
N PRO A 263 2.43 10.29 -0.79
CA PRO A 263 3.75 9.72 -0.51
C PRO A 263 3.80 8.63 0.57
N ALA A 264 2.85 8.61 1.52
CA ALA A 264 2.82 7.59 2.57
C ALA A 264 2.29 6.27 2.00
N LEU A 265 1.21 6.32 1.21
CA LEU A 265 0.69 5.16 0.49
C LEU A 265 1.66 4.65 -0.59
N ALA A 266 2.31 5.54 -1.35
CA ALA A 266 3.31 5.16 -2.35
C ALA A 266 4.45 4.35 -1.74
N HIS A 267 5.00 4.79 -0.60
CA HIS A 267 6.06 4.08 0.11
C HIS A 267 5.61 2.72 0.67
N ASN A 268 4.35 2.59 1.11
CA ASN A 268 3.78 1.31 1.54
C ASN A 268 3.69 0.32 0.38
N LEU A 269 3.14 0.76 -0.77
CA LEU A 269 3.05 -0.04 -2.00
C LEU A 269 4.41 -0.42 -2.58
N VAL A 270 5.41 0.48 -2.52
CA VAL A 270 6.80 0.17 -2.88
C VAL A 270 7.39 -0.90 -1.97
N THR A 271 7.11 -0.84 -0.67
CA THR A 271 7.56 -1.86 0.29
C THR A 271 6.93 -3.22 -0.03
N GLU A 272 5.63 -3.27 -0.32
CA GLU A 272 4.94 -4.49 -0.78
C GLU A 272 5.52 -5.03 -2.10
N ALA A 273 5.81 -4.16 -3.07
CA ALA A 273 6.43 -4.53 -4.33
C ALA A 273 7.85 -5.12 -4.15
N LEU A 274 8.62 -4.61 -3.18
CA LEU A 274 9.92 -5.16 -2.77
C LEU A 274 9.77 -6.52 -2.08
N MET A 275 8.81 -6.67 -1.15
CA MET A 275 8.54 -7.95 -0.47
C MET A 275 8.08 -9.04 -1.45
N MET A 276 7.29 -8.68 -2.46
CA MET A 276 6.79 -9.59 -3.49
C MET A 276 7.75 -9.78 -4.67
N SER A 277 8.91 -9.11 -4.65
CA SER A 277 9.84 -9.08 -5.77
C SER A 277 10.46 -10.45 -6.04
N PRO A 278 10.44 -10.94 -7.30
CA PRO A 278 11.18 -12.14 -7.69
C PRO A 278 12.70 -11.95 -7.54
N GLY A 279 13.15 -10.70 -7.40
CA GLY A 279 14.55 -10.31 -7.28
C GLY A 279 15.03 -10.00 -5.87
N LEU A 280 14.20 -10.17 -4.83
CA LEU A 280 14.58 -9.74 -3.49
C LEU A 280 15.89 -10.40 -2.99
N VAL A 281 16.06 -11.71 -3.19
CA VAL A 281 17.25 -12.44 -2.70
C VAL A 281 18.54 -11.93 -3.34
N GLU A 282 18.56 -11.76 -4.66
CA GLU A 282 19.72 -11.25 -5.40
C GLU A 282 20.03 -9.79 -5.01
N ARG A 283 19.01 -8.96 -4.82
CA ARG A 283 19.15 -7.58 -4.33
C ARG A 283 19.78 -7.53 -2.93
N ILE A 284 19.36 -8.40 -2.02
CA ILE A 284 19.93 -8.53 -0.67
C ILE A 284 21.38 -9.07 -0.71
N GLN A 285 21.71 -9.96 -1.64
CA GLN A 285 23.07 -10.47 -1.83
C GLN A 285 24.03 -9.43 -2.42
N GLN A 286 23.55 -8.57 -3.33
CA GLN A 286 24.35 -7.47 -3.89
C GLN A 286 24.50 -6.28 -2.91
N SER A 287 23.62 -6.18 -1.91
CA SER A 287 23.73 -5.22 -0.81
C SER A 287 24.97 -5.51 0.05
N LYS A 288 25.87 -4.53 0.15
CA LYS A 288 27.00 -4.54 1.12
C LYS A 288 26.57 -4.16 2.54
N SER A 289 25.28 -3.95 2.76
CA SER A 289 24.69 -3.48 4.02
C SER A 289 23.64 -4.47 4.52
N SER A 290 23.97 -5.76 4.46
CA SER A 290 23.12 -6.84 4.96
C SER A 290 23.69 -7.38 6.28
N GLU A 291 22.83 -7.74 7.22
CA GLU A 291 23.19 -8.24 8.55
C GLU A 291 22.54 -9.60 8.82
N GLU A 292 23.24 -10.52 9.47
CA GLU A 292 22.74 -11.86 9.81
C GLU A 292 22.08 -11.88 11.19
N TYR A 293 20.93 -12.54 11.27
CA TYR A 293 20.09 -12.67 12.46
C TYR A 293 19.66 -14.13 12.68
N GLU A 294 19.32 -14.46 13.92
CA GLU A 294 18.55 -15.66 14.26
C GLU A 294 17.21 -15.20 14.82
N VAL A 295 16.10 -15.67 14.24
CA VAL A 295 14.74 -15.31 14.64
C VAL A 295 14.06 -16.53 15.24
N ASP A 296 13.53 -16.39 16.46
CA ASP A 296 12.63 -17.39 17.04
C ASP A 296 11.20 -17.15 16.52
N ILE A 297 10.60 -18.18 15.94
CA ILE A 297 9.20 -18.19 15.55
C ILE A 297 8.58 -19.46 16.15
N ASN A 298 7.71 -19.27 17.16
CA ASN A 298 7.01 -20.35 17.87
C ASN A 298 7.96 -21.42 18.47
N GLY A 299 9.15 -21.03 18.94
CA GLY A 299 10.16 -21.92 19.50
C GLY A 299 11.06 -22.60 18.47
N ILE A 300 10.94 -22.24 17.18
CA ILE A 300 11.81 -22.69 16.10
C ILE A 300 12.73 -21.53 15.71
N LYS A 301 14.04 -21.78 15.72
CA LYS A 301 15.07 -20.83 15.31
C LYS A 301 15.27 -20.88 13.80
N PHE A 302 15.11 -19.74 13.14
CA PHE A 302 15.36 -19.57 11.71
C PHE A 302 16.55 -18.64 11.47
N PRO A 303 17.46 -18.96 10.53
CA PRO A 303 18.42 -17.98 10.02
C PRO A 303 17.68 -16.89 9.24
N ALA A 304 18.11 -15.64 9.40
CA ALA A 304 17.54 -14.51 8.69
C ALA A 304 18.62 -13.50 8.27
N VAL A 305 18.32 -12.72 7.23
CA VAL A 305 19.18 -11.65 6.70
C VAL A 305 18.38 -10.37 6.64
N TYR A 306 18.83 -9.34 7.34
CA TYR A 306 18.24 -8.00 7.30
C TYR A 306 18.91 -7.15 6.22
N SER A 307 18.11 -6.59 5.31
CA SER A 307 18.58 -5.62 4.31
C SER A 307 18.52 -4.21 4.90
N ASN A 308 19.67 -3.57 5.19
CA ASN A 308 19.64 -2.15 5.55
C ASN A 308 19.26 -1.24 4.38
N LEU A 309 19.32 -1.73 3.12
CA LEU A 309 18.89 -0.98 1.94
C LEU A 309 17.37 -0.85 1.93
N ASP A 310 16.68 -1.98 2.05
CA ASP A 310 15.21 -2.06 1.85
C ASP A 310 14.42 -2.07 3.17
N LYS A 311 15.12 -2.18 4.31
CA LYS A 311 14.53 -2.35 5.67
C LYS A 311 13.63 -3.58 5.81
N LEU A 312 13.95 -4.63 5.06
CA LEU A 312 13.26 -5.92 5.06
C LEU A 312 14.10 -6.99 5.77
N LEU A 313 13.44 -7.86 6.53
CA LEU A 313 14.04 -9.06 7.12
C LEU A 313 13.62 -10.29 6.31
N LEU A 314 14.58 -10.93 5.64
CA LEU A 314 14.40 -12.18 4.91
C LEU A 314 14.71 -13.36 5.84
N ILE A 315 13.69 -14.12 6.22
CA ILE A 315 13.80 -15.32 7.06
C ILE A 315 13.83 -16.55 6.14
N ILE A 316 14.78 -17.45 6.36
CA ILE A 316 15.14 -18.54 5.45
C ILE A 316 14.82 -19.89 6.11
N ASP A 317 14.20 -20.79 5.36
CA ASP A 317 14.01 -22.19 5.75
C ASP A 317 15.39 -22.91 5.83
N PRO A 318 15.81 -23.42 7.00
CA PRO A 318 17.12 -24.04 7.18
C PRO A 318 17.28 -25.41 6.49
N GLU A 319 16.18 -26.07 6.09
CA GLU A 319 16.21 -27.35 5.37
C GLU A 319 16.21 -27.16 3.85
N THR A 320 15.40 -26.23 3.34
CA THR A 320 15.27 -26.01 1.88
C THR A 320 16.15 -24.90 1.33
N TYR A 321 16.70 -24.03 2.20
CA TYR A 321 17.44 -22.80 1.88
C TYR A 321 16.66 -21.80 1.02
N LEU A 322 15.33 -21.87 1.05
CA LEU A 322 14.43 -20.95 0.36
C LEU A 322 13.93 -19.86 1.31
N PRO A 323 13.55 -18.67 0.79
CA PRO A 323 12.76 -17.71 1.56
C PRO A 323 11.54 -18.37 2.19
N TYR A 324 11.35 -18.16 3.49
CA TYR A 324 10.19 -18.65 4.23
C TYR A 324 9.24 -17.51 4.59
N ILE A 325 9.77 -16.44 5.17
CA ILE A 325 9.03 -15.22 5.52
C ILE A 325 9.83 -14.01 5.08
N ILE A 326 9.15 -13.00 4.55
CA ILE A 326 9.70 -11.65 4.38
C ILE A 326 8.93 -10.74 5.32
N ARG A 327 9.63 -10.06 6.24
CA ARG A 327 9.03 -9.28 7.32
C ARG A 327 9.38 -7.79 7.21
N THR A 328 8.39 -6.93 7.40
CA THR A 328 8.59 -5.55 7.88
C THR A 328 8.21 -5.45 9.35
N GLU A 329 8.86 -4.52 10.05
CA GLU A 329 8.49 -4.13 11.41
C GLU A 329 7.77 -2.78 11.37
N GLU A 330 6.64 -2.69 12.05
CA GLU A 330 5.75 -1.54 12.02
C GLU A 330 5.32 -1.11 13.43
N GLN A 331 4.85 0.12 13.54
CA GLN A 331 4.20 0.65 14.74
C GLN A 331 2.78 1.07 14.36
N HIS A 332 1.79 0.44 14.97
CA HIS A 332 0.38 0.81 14.83
C HIS A 332 -0.05 1.70 16.01
N PRO A 333 -0.79 2.82 15.79
CA PRO A 333 -1.19 3.73 16.87
C PRO A 333 -1.97 3.07 18.01
N ILE A 334 -2.74 2.02 17.68
CA ILE A 334 -3.52 1.26 18.65
C ILE A 334 -2.76 0.00 19.08
N TYR A 335 -2.37 -0.85 18.12
CA TYR A 335 -1.84 -2.20 18.42
C TYR A 335 -0.38 -2.17 18.92
N GLY A 336 0.30 -1.03 18.87
CA GLY A 336 1.72 -0.90 19.25
C GLY A 336 2.63 -1.54 18.21
N TYR A 337 3.68 -2.22 18.67
CA TYR A 337 4.61 -2.93 17.78
C TYR A 337 3.89 -4.07 17.05
N ALA A 338 4.11 -4.15 15.74
CA ALA A 338 3.52 -5.13 14.85
C ALA A 338 4.53 -5.59 13.79
N THR A 339 4.30 -6.77 13.21
CA THR A 339 5.03 -7.27 12.04
C THR A 339 4.06 -7.57 10.91
N LYS A 340 4.46 -7.22 9.68
CA LYS A 340 3.77 -7.62 8.45
C LYS A 340 4.64 -8.68 7.78
N ASP A 341 4.18 -9.92 7.83
CA ASP A 341 4.91 -11.10 7.41
C ASP A 341 4.31 -11.66 6.12
N VAL A 342 5.08 -11.66 5.03
CA VAL A 342 4.74 -12.36 3.79
C VAL A 342 5.32 -13.77 3.86
N TYR A 343 4.47 -14.75 4.16
CA TYR A 343 4.81 -16.17 4.16
C TYR A 343 4.85 -16.71 2.74
N LEU A 344 5.93 -17.44 2.41
CA LEU A 344 6.19 -18.00 1.09
C LEU A 344 6.25 -19.52 1.18
N SER A 345 5.44 -20.20 0.38
CA SER A 345 5.35 -21.67 0.42
C SER A 345 4.96 -22.30 -0.92
N ASN A 346 4.89 -23.63 -0.94
CA ASN A 346 4.51 -24.42 -2.13
C ASN A 346 5.41 -24.11 -3.34
N TYR A 347 6.72 -24.10 -3.13
CA TYR A 347 7.70 -23.76 -4.15
C TYR A 347 7.67 -24.74 -5.33
N LYS A 348 7.58 -24.22 -6.56
CA LYS A 348 7.65 -25.00 -7.80
C LYS A 348 8.71 -24.42 -8.73
N GLU A 349 9.31 -25.29 -9.53
CA GLU A 349 10.32 -24.90 -10.50
C GLU A 349 9.68 -24.39 -11.79
N VAL A 350 10.11 -23.21 -12.24
CA VAL A 350 9.74 -22.60 -13.53
C VAL A 350 11.04 -22.19 -14.21
N GLN A 351 11.35 -22.81 -15.35
CA GLN A 351 12.58 -22.58 -16.13
C GLN A 351 13.88 -22.70 -15.31
N GLY A 352 13.93 -23.61 -14.32
CA GLY A 352 15.09 -23.83 -13.45
C GLY A 352 15.19 -22.93 -12.23
N ILE A 353 14.22 -22.03 -12.00
CA ILE A 353 14.14 -21.17 -10.82
C ILE A 353 12.95 -21.63 -9.96
N LYS A 354 13.14 -21.75 -8.64
CA LYS A 354 12.06 -22.08 -7.70
C LYS A 354 11.30 -20.81 -7.29
N PHE A 355 10.01 -20.77 -7.57
CA PHE A 355 9.11 -19.69 -7.15
C PHE A 355 8.07 -20.21 -6.14
N PRO A 356 7.74 -19.45 -5.09
CA PRO A 356 6.61 -19.78 -4.23
C PRO A 356 5.32 -19.79 -5.08
N HIS A 357 4.36 -20.63 -4.74
CA HIS A 357 3.03 -20.61 -5.38
C HIS A 357 1.88 -20.38 -4.41
N THR A 358 2.16 -20.33 -3.12
CA THR A 358 1.19 -19.95 -2.09
C THR A 358 1.83 -18.84 -1.26
N ILE A 359 1.15 -17.70 -1.20
CA ILE A 359 1.63 -16.50 -0.51
C ILE A 359 0.53 -16.05 0.45
N GLN A 360 0.92 -15.79 1.69
CA GLN A 360 0.01 -15.35 2.74
C GLN A 360 0.64 -14.18 3.51
N THR A 361 -0.01 -13.02 3.47
CA THR A 361 0.39 -11.82 4.21
C THR A 361 -0.33 -11.80 5.55
N ILE A 362 0.42 -11.86 6.65
CA ILE A 362 -0.13 -11.85 8.02
C ILE A 362 0.30 -10.58 8.74
N TYR A 363 -0.65 -9.89 9.36
CA TYR A 363 -0.39 -8.80 10.30
C TYR A 363 -0.48 -9.34 11.74
N ASN A 364 0.63 -9.22 12.46
CA ASN A 364 0.77 -9.77 13.81
C ASN A 364 1.13 -8.65 14.80
N SER A 365 0.49 -8.64 15.97
CA SER A 365 0.88 -7.79 17.10
C SER A 365 0.85 -8.60 18.39
N SER A 366 2.02 -8.71 19.03
CA SER A 366 2.18 -9.40 20.31
C SER A 366 1.46 -8.67 21.46
N SER A 367 1.35 -7.34 21.40
CA SER A 367 0.64 -6.51 22.37
C SER A 367 -0.85 -6.83 22.42
N GLN A 368 -1.46 -7.10 21.26
CA GLN A 368 -2.89 -7.36 21.12
C GLN A 368 -3.25 -8.83 20.87
N ARG A 369 -2.26 -9.73 20.83
CA ARG A 369 -2.40 -11.13 20.38
C ARG A 369 -3.09 -11.22 19.01
N LEU A 370 -2.89 -10.20 18.18
CA LEU A 370 -3.46 -10.06 16.85
C LEU A 370 -2.70 -10.97 15.89
N GLY A 371 -3.40 -11.74 15.05
CA GLY A 371 -2.81 -12.60 14.03
C GLY A 371 -3.76 -12.70 12.84
N VAL A 372 -3.89 -11.62 12.08
CA VAL A 372 -4.87 -11.48 11.00
C VAL A 372 -4.21 -11.73 9.65
N VAL A 373 -4.83 -12.57 8.82
CA VAL A 373 -4.43 -12.75 7.43
C VAL A 373 -4.99 -11.58 6.61
N LEU A 374 -4.11 -10.73 6.08
CA LEU A 374 -4.46 -9.63 5.19
C LEU A 374 -4.69 -10.13 3.76
N GLU A 375 -3.81 -10.98 3.24
CA GLU A 375 -3.96 -11.60 1.92
C GLU A 375 -3.58 -13.08 1.96
N ASP A 376 -4.29 -13.92 1.21
CA ASP A 376 -4.03 -15.35 1.01
C ASP A 376 -4.36 -15.68 -0.45
N PHE A 377 -3.35 -15.95 -1.26
CA PHE A 377 -3.55 -16.24 -2.68
C PHE A 377 -2.56 -17.26 -3.25
N VAL A 378 -2.98 -17.82 -4.37
CA VAL A 378 -2.22 -18.82 -5.13
C VAL A 378 -1.75 -18.20 -6.44
N ILE A 379 -0.46 -18.31 -6.72
CA ILE A 379 0.09 -18.05 -8.05
C ILE A 379 -0.33 -19.22 -8.95
N ASP A 380 -1.16 -18.93 -9.95
CA ASP A 380 -1.66 -19.90 -10.93
C ASP A 380 -0.60 -20.15 -12.01
N LYS A 381 0.06 -19.09 -12.47
CA LYS A 381 1.01 -19.16 -13.59
C LYS A 381 2.14 -18.13 -13.44
N ILE A 382 3.34 -18.53 -13.86
CA ILE A 382 4.50 -17.65 -13.97
C ILE A 382 5.02 -17.70 -15.42
N ASN A 383 5.35 -16.54 -15.98
CA ASN A 383 5.99 -16.38 -17.26
C ASN A 383 7.27 -15.53 -17.11
N ALA A 384 8.42 -16.20 -17.00
CA ALA A 384 9.75 -15.58 -16.85
C ALA A 384 10.36 -15.05 -18.16
N THR A 385 9.58 -15.07 -19.24
CA THR A 385 9.92 -14.49 -20.54
C THR A 385 8.72 -13.72 -21.07
N ALA A 386 8.09 -12.91 -20.21
CA ALA A 386 7.00 -12.03 -20.61
C ALA A 386 7.54 -10.86 -21.45
N GLU A 387 6.80 -10.45 -22.47
CA GLU A 387 7.12 -9.26 -23.27
C GLU A 387 6.04 -8.22 -23.04
N PHE A 388 6.46 -6.97 -22.82
CA PHE A 388 5.58 -5.86 -22.50
C PHE A 388 5.80 -4.71 -23.49
N PRO A 389 4.76 -3.92 -23.83
CA PRO A 389 4.92 -2.66 -24.55
C PRO A 389 5.90 -1.71 -23.86
N LYS A 390 6.54 -0.82 -24.64
CA LYS A 390 7.58 0.10 -24.17
C LYS A 390 7.12 1.02 -23.03
N ASP A 391 5.85 1.38 -23.05
CA ASP A 391 5.13 2.28 -22.13
C ASP A 391 4.34 1.53 -21.04
N PHE A 392 4.46 0.21 -20.95
CA PHE A 392 3.61 -0.62 -20.09
C PHE A 392 3.75 -0.31 -18.59
N PHE A 393 4.94 0.14 -18.17
CA PHE A 393 5.28 0.57 -16.81
C PHE A 393 5.38 2.10 -16.66
N ASP A 394 4.95 2.87 -17.66
CA ASP A 394 4.96 4.34 -17.56
C ASP A 394 3.69 4.83 -16.83
N PRO A 395 3.77 5.82 -15.93
CA PRO A 395 2.61 6.35 -15.19
C PRO A 395 1.67 7.24 -16.04
N GLY A 396 1.87 7.31 -17.36
CA GLY A 396 1.07 8.12 -18.28
C GLY A 396 1.31 9.64 -18.17
N SER A 397 0.49 10.42 -18.89
CA SER A 397 0.60 11.88 -18.92
C SER A 397 0.32 12.55 -17.58
N ASP A 398 -0.54 11.96 -16.76
CA ASP A 398 -0.93 12.53 -15.46
C ASP A 398 0.21 12.44 -14.42
N GLY A 399 1.18 11.53 -14.63
CA GLY A 399 2.41 11.46 -13.86
C GLY A 399 3.39 12.62 -14.12
N GLN A 400 3.31 13.31 -15.26
CA GLN A 400 4.27 14.35 -15.65
C GLN A 400 4.16 15.67 -14.87
N ASN A 401 3.06 15.87 -14.13
CA ASN A 401 2.73 17.15 -13.47
C ASN A 401 3.01 17.18 -11.95
N ARG A 402 3.68 16.18 -11.37
CA ARG A 402 3.84 16.10 -9.90
C ARG A 402 5.30 16.12 -9.44
N ILE A 403 5.56 17.03 -8.49
CA ILE A 403 6.70 16.93 -7.59
C ILE A 403 6.39 15.79 -6.63
N MET A 404 7.11 14.67 -6.75
CA MET A 404 7.05 13.59 -5.75
C MET A 404 7.54 14.15 -4.41
N GLN A 405 6.62 14.42 -3.50
CA GLN A 405 6.99 14.93 -2.17
C GLN A 405 7.61 13.79 -1.35
N LYS A 406 8.71 14.09 -0.66
CA LYS A 406 9.33 13.13 0.27
C LYS A 406 8.30 12.73 1.35
N LYS A 407 8.29 11.44 1.70
CA LYS A 407 7.47 10.78 2.74
C LYS A 407 6.90 11.76 3.77
N THR A 408 5.57 11.87 3.82
CA THR A 408 4.84 12.73 4.77
C THR A 408 5.32 12.46 6.20
N PRO A 409 6.00 13.42 6.87
CA PRO A 409 6.54 13.19 8.21
C PRO A 409 5.42 12.90 9.22
N GLY A 410 5.65 11.94 10.11
CA GLY A 410 4.74 11.64 11.23
C GLY A 410 3.64 10.62 10.96
N VAL A 411 3.41 10.18 9.71
CA VAL A 411 2.44 9.12 9.41
C VAL A 411 3.05 7.72 9.70
N PRO A 412 2.51 6.91 10.63
CA PRO A 412 3.05 5.59 10.95
C PRO A 412 2.75 4.56 9.86
N SER A 413 3.72 3.73 9.47
CA SER A 413 3.54 2.73 8.42
C SER A 413 2.38 1.76 8.69
N GLY A 414 2.19 1.33 9.95
CA GLY A 414 1.08 0.43 10.31
C GLY A 414 -0.29 1.04 10.08
N LEU A 415 -0.42 2.35 10.31
CA LEU A 415 -1.66 3.07 10.02
C LEU A 415 -1.93 3.10 8.51
N VAL A 416 -0.89 3.23 7.68
CA VAL A 416 -1.01 3.19 6.21
C VAL A 416 -1.34 1.79 5.71
N THR A 417 -0.62 0.75 6.17
CA THR A 417 -0.89 -0.67 5.84
C THR A 417 -2.36 -1.03 6.11
N ASP A 418 -2.88 -0.57 7.23
CA ASP A 418 -4.27 -0.80 7.61
C ASP A 418 -5.24 0.10 6.80
N TYR A 419 -4.84 1.31 6.36
CA TYR A 419 -5.68 2.18 5.50
C TYR A 419 -5.77 1.65 4.05
N SER A 420 -4.64 1.19 3.49
CA SER A 420 -4.57 0.63 2.14
C SER A 420 -5.35 -0.67 2.03
N THR A 421 -5.18 -1.56 3.00
CA THR A 421 -5.84 -2.88 3.03
C THR A 421 -7.32 -2.74 3.39
N SER A 422 -7.63 -2.22 4.58
CA SER A 422 -8.99 -2.29 5.14
C SER A 422 -9.97 -1.27 4.55
N LEU A 423 -9.50 -0.20 3.89
CA LEU A 423 -10.34 0.82 3.24
C LEU A 423 -10.02 0.98 1.73
N LEU A 424 -9.47 -0.06 1.12
CA LEU A 424 -9.22 -0.21 -0.32
C LEU A 424 -8.57 1.05 -0.94
N GLY A 425 -7.43 1.48 -0.39
CA GLY A 425 -6.62 2.57 -0.95
C GLY A 425 -7.04 3.99 -0.61
N SER A 426 -8.02 4.19 0.28
CA SER A 426 -8.46 5.53 0.70
C SER A 426 -7.29 6.41 1.22
N PRO A 427 -7.12 7.65 0.72
CA PRO A 427 -5.93 8.46 0.98
C PRO A 427 -5.88 9.03 2.41
N VAL A 428 -4.65 9.20 2.92
CA VAL A 428 -4.40 9.83 4.21
C VAL A 428 -4.56 11.36 4.10
N LYS A 429 -5.68 11.89 4.60
CA LYS A 429 -5.94 13.33 4.66
C LYS A 429 -5.50 13.92 6.00
N ASN A 430 -4.61 14.91 5.98
CA ASN A 430 -4.38 15.79 7.13
C ASN A 430 -5.17 17.09 6.93
N VAL A 431 -5.81 17.62 7.98
CA VAL A 431 -6.75 18.74 7.90
C VAL A 431 -6.35 19.82 8.90
N SER A 432 -6.32 21.07 8.47
CA SER A 432 -6.02 22.20 9.37
C SER A 432 -7.22 22.55 10.25
N VAL A 433 -6.93 23.07 11.44
CA VAL A 433 -7.92 23.61 12.39
C VAL A 433 -8.91 24.61 11.77
N ASP A 434 -8.48 25.38 10.77
CA ASP A 434 -9.30 26.41 10.12
C ASP A 434 -10.31 25.83 9.10
N ALA A 435 -10.16 24.56 8.72
CA ALA A 435 -11.12 23.85 7.86
C ALA A 435 -12.26 23.19 8.66
N LEU A 436 -12.12 23.06 9.99
CA LEU A 436 -13.10 22.40 10.84
C LEU A 436 -14.34 23.27 11.05
N LYS A 437 -15.53 22.69 10.89
CA LYS A 437 -16.83 23.36 11.06
C LYS A 437 -17.54 22.76 12.27
N SER A 438 -18.42 23.50 12.94
CA SER A 438 -19.19 22.96 14.07
C SER A 438 -20.64 23.41 14.04
N ILE A 439 -21.56 22.49 14.31
CA ILE A 439 -22.97 22.78 14.58
C ILE A 439 -23.22 22.66 16.08
N ARG A 440 -23.97 23.59 16.65
CA ARG A 440 -24.32 23.65 18.08
C ARG A 440 -25.85 23.56 18.20
N PRO A 441 -26.43 22.55 18.89
CA PRO A 441 -27.85 22.53 19.15
C PRO A 441 -28.27 23.76 19.97
N VAL A 442 -29.41 24.36 19.65
CA VAL A 442 -29.89 25.55 20.38
C VAL A 442 -30.36 25.22 21.79
N ASP A 443 -30.88 24.01 21.99
CA ASP A 443 -31.50 23.57 23.25
C ASP A 443 -30.47 23.03 24.26
N LEU A 444 -29.29 22.59 23.81
CA LEU A 444 -28.22 22.12 24.70
C LEU A 444 -26.86 22.63 24.22
N LEU A 445 -26.57 23.88 24.57
CA LEU A 445 -25.37 24.59 24.14
C LEU A 445 -24.05 23.92 24.56
N GLN A 446 -24.04 22.99 25.52
CA GLN A 446 -22.82 22.26 25.90
C GLN A 446 -22.33 21.28 24.82
N LEU A 447 -23.14 21.02 23.79
CA LEU A 447 -22.82 20.10 22.70
C LEU A 447 -22.31 20.82 21.46
N TYR A 448 -21.23 20.31 20.88
CA TYR A 448 -20.74 20.71 19.57
C TYR A 448 -20.62 19.46 18.68
N TRP A 449 -21.36 19.44 17.57
CA TRP A 449 -21.18 18.47 16.49
C TRP A 449 -20.10 19.01 15.56
N LEU A 450 -18.87 18.56 15.78
CA LEU A 450 -17.70 19.00 15.04
C LEU A 450 -17.59 18.19 13.74
N ILE A 451 -17.69 18.88 12.61
CA ILE A 451 -17.62 18.31 11.27
C ILE A 451 -16.15 18.38 10.82
N ILE A 452 -15.56 17.20 10.63
CA ILE A 452 -14.13 17.02 10.34
C ILE A 452 -13.86 16.48 8.92
N ASP A 453 -14.84 15.80 8.31
CA ASP A 453 -14.92 15.60 6.85
C ASP A 453 -16.39 15.79 6.40
N ASP A 454 -16.61 16.68 5.42
CA ASP A 454 -17.90 16.91 4.76
C ASP A 454 -17.85 16.70 3.23
N SER A 455 -16.87 15.95 2.74
CA SER A 455 -16.73 15.65 1.30
C SER A 455 -17.83 14.72 0.74
N HIS A 456 -18.55 14.01 1.62
CA HIS A 456 -19.76 13.25 1.30
C HIS A 456 -20.68 13.12 2.54
N ASP A 457 -21.92 12.64 2.36
CA ASP A 457 -22.90 12.48 3.44
C ASP A 457 -22.39 11.60 4.60
N LEU A 458 -21.60 10.57 4.27
CA LEU A 458 -20.92 9.66 5.21
C LEU A 458 -19.53 10.16 5.69
N GLY A 459 -19.17 11.42 5.46
CA GLY A 459 -17.98 12.01 6.07
C GLY A 459 -18.10 12.07 7.60
N PHE A 460 -16.96 12.18 8.31
CA PHE A 460 -16.89 12.04 9.77
C PHE A 460 -17.28 13.31 10.55
N LYS A 461 -17.96 13.10 11.69
CA LYS A 461 -18.28 14.12 12.69
C LYS A 461 -18.02 13.59 14.10
N GLN A 462 -17.64 14.45 15.04
CA GLN A 462 -17.41 14.11 16.45
C GLN A 462 -18.34 14.90 17.35
N LEU A 463 -18.83 14.29 18.44
CA LEU A 463 -19.51 15.04 19.51
C LEU A 463 -18.49 15.52 20.54
N ILE A 464 -18.36 16.83 20.69
CA ILE A 464 -17.62 17.45 21.79
C ILE A 464 -18.63 17.85 22.87
N ILE A 465 -18.41 17.39 24.09
CA ILE A 465 -19.27 17.67 25.26
C ILE A 465 -18.50 18.57 26.22
N GLU A 466 -18.97 19.81 26.41
CA GLU A 466 -18.39 20.80 27.31
C GLU A 466 -19.03 20.72 28.71
N PHE A 467 -18.28 20.22 29.69
CA PHE A 467 -18.59 20.33 31.11
C PHE A 467 -17.89 21.54 31.74
N GLU A 468 -18.26 21.94 32.95
CA GLU A 468 -17.72 23.12 33.65
C GLU A 468 -16.19 23.24 33.60
N ASN A 469 -15.47 22.15 33.90
CA ASN A 469 -14.00 22.11 33.97
C ASN A 469 -13.34 21.14 32.98
N GLU A 470 -14.16 20.37 32.25
CA GLU A 470 -13.77 19.14 31.56
C GLU A 470 -14.36 19.14 30.13
N VAL A 471 -13.71 18.44 29.21
CA VAL A 471 -14.19 18.25 27.84
C VAL A 471 -14.06 16.79 27.46
N ILE A 472 -15.17 16.21 27.00
CA ILE A 472 -15.22 14.86 26.42
C ILE A 472 -15.25 15.00 24.90
N VAL A 473 -14.39 14.26 24.21
CA VAL A 473 -14.45 14.07 22.76
C VAL A 473 -15.00 12.67 22.49
N CYS A 474 -16.12 12.57 21.78
CA CYS A 474 -16.68 11.28 21.35
C CYS A 474 -16.18 10.97 19.94
N ASP A 475 -15.74 9.74 19.74
CA ASP A 475 -14.87 9.30 18.63
C ASP A 475 -13.53 10.05 18.52
N ALA A 476 -12.57 9.42 17.85
CA ALA A 476 -11.25 9.95 17.54
C ALA A 476 -10.71 9.24 16.29
N PRO A 477 -11.21 9.58 15.08
CA PRO A 477 -10.60 9.15 13.84
C PRO A 477 -9.14 9.62 13.75
N PRO A 478 -8.26 8.85 13.10
CA PRO A 478 -6.84 9.18 12.98
C PRO A 478 -6.62 10.45 12.14
N PHE A 479 -5.46 11.11 12.29
CA PHE A 479 -5.06 12.34 11.59
C PHE A 479 -5.77 13.64 12.00
N TRP A 480 -7.04 13.63 12.47
CA TRP A 480 -7.74 14.86 12.88
C TRP A 480 -7.45 15.32 14.32
N SER A 481 -6.93 14.45 15.19
CA SER A 481 -6.85 14.67 16.64
C SER A 481 -6.13 15.95 17.06
N GLU A 482 -5.01 16.32 16.40
CA GLU A 482 -4.29 17.56 16.70
C GLU A 482 -5.10 18.81 16.36
N ALA A 483 -5.71 18.84 15.17
CA ALA A 483 -6.57 19.95 14.72
C ALA A 483 -7.82 20.10 15.59
N VAL A 484 -8.42 18.98 16.02
CA VAL A 484 -9.56 18.95 16.94
C VAL A 484 -9.16 19.47 18.32
N MET A 485 -8.03 19.04 18.88
CA MET A 485 -7.52 19.58 20.15
C MET A 485 -7.19 21.07 20.07
N GLU A 486 -6.64 21.54 18.95
CA GLU A 486 -6.41 22.97 18.71
C GLU A 486 -7.74 23.75 18.61
N TRP A 487 -8.73 23.20 17.91
CA TRP A 487 -10.07 23.79 17.79
C TRP A 487 -10.75 23.91 19.15
N ILE A 488 -10.72 22.86 19.98
CA ILE A 488 -11.26 22.86 21.35
C ILE A 488 -10.56 23.94 22.18
N LYS A 489 -9.23 24.04 22.10
CA LYS A 489 -8.45 25.06 22.81
C LYS A 489 -8.78 26.49 22.35
N LYS A 490 -9.01 26.72 21.06
CA LYS A 490 -9.39 28.04 20.50
C LYS A 490 -10.84 28.43 20.82
N THR A 491 -11.77 27.49 20.69
CA THR A 491 -13.23 27.76 20.73
C THR A 491 -13.82 27.62 22.13
N ILE A 492 -13.39 26.61 22.90
CA ILE A 492 -13.92 26.29 24.23
C ILE A 492 -12.97 26.78 25.34
N GLY A 493 -11.67 26.94 25.06
CA GLY A 493 -10.68 27.44 26.02
C GLY A 493 -10.27 26.43 27.10
N LYS A 494 -10.70 25.17 26.95
CA LYS A 494 -10.43 24.06 27.89
C LYS A 494 -9.47 23.03 27.27
N LYS A 495 -8.99 22.11 28.09
CA LYS A 495 -8.28 20.91 27.64
C LYS A 495 -9.27 19.75 27.48
N VAL A 496 -8.97 18.84 26.55
CA VAL A 496 -9.62 17.53 26.53
C VAL A 496 -9.18 16.75 27.75
N THR A 497 -10.14 16.23 28.51
CA THR A 497 -9.89 15.42 29.72
C THR A 497 -10.30 13.97 29.50
N TYR A 498 -11.26 13.72 28.60
CA TYR A 498 -11.70 12.38 28.25
C TYR A 498 -11.88 12.22 26.73
N VAL A 499 -11.63 11.02 26.25
CA VAL A 499 -12.01 10.56 24.91
C VAL A 499 -12.90 9.31 25.06
N ALA A 500 -13.99 9.25 24.30
CA ALA A 500 -14.99 8.20 24.37
C ALA A 500 -15.29 7.67 22.96
N PRO A 501 -14.52 6.69 22.46
CA PRO A 501 -14.81 6.07 21.17
C PRO A 501 -16.14 5.31 21.25
N THR A 502 -17.04 5.58 20.30
CA THR A 502 -18.24 4.73 20.08
C THR A 502 -17.76 3.33 19.75
N HIS A 503 -16.90 3.21 18.72
CA HIS A 503 -16.33 1.93 18.31
C HIS A 503 -14.92 1.64 18.86
N HIS A 504 -14.61 0.36 18.97
CA HIS A 504 -13.27 -0.19 19.20
C HIS A 504 -12.67 -0.76 17.92
N HIS A 505 -13.04 -0.13 16.80
CA HIS A 505 -12.36 -0.28 15.53
C HIS A 505 -11.99 1.07 14.93
N ARG A 506 -11.48 0.98 13.73
CA ARG A 506 -10.27 1.62 13.26
C ARG A 506 -10.42 3.12 13.02
N ASP A 507 -11.47 3.43 12.29
CA ASP A 507 -11.92 4.72 11.80
C ASP A 507 -12.56 5.59 12.88
N HIS A 508 -13.13 5.02 13.94
CA HIS A 508 -13.60 5.80 15.10
C HIS A 508 -12.53 6.04 16.15
N SER A 509 -11.36 5.39 16.05
CA SER A 509 -10.49 5.22 17.22
C SER A 509 -8.98 5.35 16.96
N GLY A 510 -8.53 5.40 15.69
CA GLY A 510 -7.12 5.53 15.32
C GLY A 510 -6.39 6.78 15.83
N GLY A 511 -7.11 7.82 16.24
CA GLY A 511 -6.58 9.06 16.82
C GLY A 511 -6.49 9.07 18.35
N VAL A 512 -7.03 8.07 19.06
CA VAL A 512 -7.10 8.03 20.54
C VAL A 512 -5.72 8.21 21.20
N ALA A 513 -4.67 7.65 20.61
CA ALA A 513 -3.31 7.72 21.14
C ALA A 513 -2.78 9.17 21.28
N ASP A 514 -3.27 10.10 20.46
CA ASP A 514 -2.88 11.52 20.54
C ASP A 514 -3.54 12.23 21.72
N TYR A 515 -4.80 11.93 22.00
CA TYR A 515 -5.51 12.42 23.19
C TYR A 515 -4.92 11.86 24.48
N VAL A 516 -4.54 10.58 24.50
CA VAL A 516 -3.81 9.97 25.64
C VAL A 516 -2.49 10.68 25.88
N ARG A 517 -1.72 10.96 24.83
CA ARG A 517 -0.45 11.71 24.91
C ARG A 517 -0.65 13.15 25.41
N ALA A 518 -1.80 13.75 25.14
CA ALA A 518 -2.20 15.05 25.69
C ALA A 518 -2.71 14.99 27.15
N GLY A 519 -2.88 13.79 27.71
CA GLY A 519 -3.28 13.54 29.11
C GLY A 519 -4.76 13.20 29.32
N ALA A 520 -5.52 12.92 28.26
CA ALA A 520 -6.91 12.49 28.37
C ALA A 520 -7.03 11.02 28.80
N LYS A 521 -8.10 10.68 29.50
CA LYS A 521 -8.46 9.28 29.85
C LYS A 521 -9.49 8.73 28.87
N LEU A 522 -9.51 7.42 28.67
CA LEU A 522 -10.51 6.75 27.86
C LEU A 522 -11.75 6.43 28.70
N ILE A 523 -12.93 6.70 28.18
CA ILE A 523 -14.20 6.17 28.67
C ILE A 523 -14.60 5.02 27.75
N ILE A 524 -14.54 3.79 28.24
CA ILE A 524 -14.70 2.55 27.43
C ILE A 524 -15.46 1.47 28.22
N PRO A 525 -16.15 0.52 27.56
CA PRO A 525 -16.72 -0.62 28.24
C PRO A 525 -15.61 -1.55 28.77
N GLU A 526 -15.89 -2.27 29.86
CA GLU A 526 -14.93 -3.17 30.53
C GLU A 526 -14.33 -4.22 29.57
N MET A 527 -15.11 -4.67 28.59
CA MET A 527 -14.68 -5.67 27.61
C MET A 527 -13.61 -5.16 26.63
N ALA A 528 -13.45 -3.84 26.49
CA ALA A 528 -12.51 -3.21 25.55
C ALA A 528 -11.15 -2.86 26.18
N VAL A 529 -10.95 -3.11 27.49
CA VAL A 529 -9.71 -2.74 28.20
C VAL A 529 -8.49 -3.39 27.56
N ASP A 530 -8.59 -4.66 27.13
CA ASP A 530 -7.49 -5.36 26.47
C ASP A 530 -7.09 -4.67 25.16
N TYR A 531 -8.06 -4.32 24.30
CA TYR A 531 -7.84 -3.60 23.03
C TYR A 531 -7.09 -2.27 23.23
N TRP A 532 -7.37 -1.57 24.32
CA TRP A 532 -6.77 -0.27 24.63
C TRP A 532 -5.47 -0.33 25.44
N SER A 533 -5.13 -1.48 26.03
CA SER A 533 -3.99 -1.63 26.94
C SER A 533 -2.61 -1.50 26.28
N SER A 534 -2.52 -1.57 24.95
CA SER A 534 -1.28 -1.34 24.20
C SER A 534 -0.95 0.13 23.96
N VAL A 535 -1.89 1.06 24.20
CA VAL A 535 -1.66 2.50 24.01
C VAL A 535 -0.83 3.05 25.20
N PRO A 536 0.41 3.56 24.98
CA PRO A 536 1.29 3.95 26.08
C PRO A 536 0.70 5.08 26.94
N GLY A 537 0.59 4.82 28.25
CA GLY A 537 0.08 5.79 29.22
C GLY A 537 -1.45 5.90 29.29
N ALA A 538 -2.20 5.05 28.59
CA ALA A 538 -3.65 5.03 28.65
C ALA A 538 -4.16 4.78 30.08
N GLN A 539 -5.24 5.49 30.44
CA GLN A 539 -5.96 5.33 31.70
C GLN A 539 -7.45 5.18 31.38
N PHE A 540 -8.11 4.25 32.06
CA PHE A 540 -9.48 3.85 31.74
C PHE A 540 -10.47 4.29 32.81
N ILE A 541 -11.61 4.80 32.36
CA ILE A 541 -12.87 4.83 33.09
C ILE A 541 -13.75 3.77 32.43
N THR A 542 -13.99 2.69 33.16
CA THR A 542 -14.71 1.52 32.63
C THR A 542 -16.19 1.53 33.00
N PHE A 543 -17.02 0.95 32.14
CA PHE A 543 -18.44 0.74 32.40
C PHE A 543 -18.94 -0.58 31.80
N ASN A 544 -20.13 -1.01 32.19
CA ASN A 544 -20.78 -2.18 31.61
C ASN A 544 -22.29 -2.00 31.53
N GLN A 545 -22.97 -3.03 31.00
CA GLN A 545 -24.41 -3.03 30.73
C GLN A 545 -25.28 -2.75 31.96
N THR A 546 -24.84 -3.14 33.15
CA THR A 546 -25.56 -2.93 34.42
C THR A 546 -25.13 -1.66 35.14
N HIS A 547 -23.90 -1.20 34.90
CA HIS A 547 -23.30 -0.03 35.51
C HIS A 547 -22.77 0.92 34.41
N PRO A 548 -23.65 1.74 33.78
CA PRO A 548 -23.22 2.73 32.80
C PRO A 548 -22.38 3.81 33.50
N TYR A 549 -21.38 4.35 32.82
CA TYR A 549 -20.67 5.53 33.33
C TYR A 549 -21.54 6.77 33.10
N VAL A 550 -21.66 7.62 34.13
CA VAL A 550 -22.43 8.86 34.05
C VAL A 550 -21.58 10.02 34.52
N HIS A 551 -21.19 10.88 33.58
CA HIS A 551 -20.44 12.11 33.84
C HIS A 551 -21.43 13.29 33.88
N ARG A 552 -21.35 14.15 34.91
CA ARG A 552 -22.32 15.24 35.11
C ARG A 552 -21.74 16.43 35.85
N ASP A 553 -22.18 17.63 35.49
CA ASP A 553 -21.92 18.89 36.20
C ASP A 553 -23.25 19.56 36.62
N ASN A 554 -23.28 20.88 36.84
CA ASN A 554 -24.52 21.61 37.20
C ASN A 554 -25.42 21.98 36.02
N LYS A 555 -25.04 21.63 34.79
CA LYS A 555 -25.74 21.99 33.54
C LYS A 555 -26.21 20.76 32.79
N ILE A 556 -25.37 19.74 32.67
CA ILE A 556 -25.61 18.57 31.82
C ILE A 556 -25.19 17.25 32.49
N GLN A 557 -25.69 16.15 31.93
CA GLN A 557 -25.21 14.80 32.18
C GLN A 557 -25.06 14.01 30.88
N ALA A 558 -23.97 13.24 30.77
CA ALA A 558 -23.73 12.28 29.69
C ALA A 558 -23.68 10.86 30.27
N TRP A 559 -24.48 9.97 29.69
CA TRP A 559 -24.57 8.55 30.02
C TRP A 559 -23.92 7.74 28.91
N PHE A 560 -22.91 6.94 29.25
CA PHE A 560 -22.19 6.06 28.34
C PHE A 560 -22.74 4.64 28.49
N ASN A 561 -23.27 4.08 27.39
CA ASN A 561 -24.08 2.87 27.41
C ASN A 561 -23.51 1.80 26.47
N TRP A 562 -23.49 0.56 26.94
CA TRP A 562 -23.07 -0.66 26.25
C TRP A 562 -24.01 -1.79 26.65
N ALA A 563 -24.19 -2.81 25.80
CA ALA A 563 -24.95 -4.01 26.13
C ALA A 563 -24.37 -5.23 25.40
N ASP A 564 -24.46 -6.41 26.02
CA ASP A 564 -24.02 -7.69 25.45
C ASP A 564 -24.81 -8.12 24.19
N GLN A 565 -26.03 -7.59 24.02
CA GLN A 565 -26.88 -7.77 22.83
C GLN A 565 -26.94 -6.53 21.92
N ALA A 566 -26.09 -5.51 22.15
CA ALA A 566 -26.01 -4.34 21.30
C ALA A 566 -25.68 -4.73 19.83
N PRO A 567 -26.02 -3.89 18.83
CA PRO A 567 -25.28 -3.91 17.58
C PRO A 567 -23.80 -3.78 17.93
N HIS A 568 -22.93 -4.57 17.29
CA HIS A 568 -21.50 -4.49 17.57
C HIS A 568 -21.18 -4.64 19.08
N ALA A 569 -21.82 -5.58 19.79
CA ALA A 569 -21.59 -5.77 21.22
C ALA A 569 -20.12 -6.09 21.60
N ALA A 570 -19.31 -6.52 20.64
CA ALA A 570 -17.87 -6.73 20.82
C ALA A 570 -17.04 -5.43 20.69
N ASP A 571 -17.65 -4.33 20.24
CA ASP A 571 -16.93 -3.24 19.62
C ASP A 571 -17.64 -1.88 19.60
N TRP A 572 -18.85 -1.69 20.17
CA TRP A 572 -19.63 -0.45 20.04
C TRP A 572 -20.36 0.04 21.31
N THR A 573 -20.50 1.36 21.45
CA THR A 573 -21.23 2.06 22.53
C THR A 573 -21.94 3.31 22.02
N TYR A 574 -22.97 3.76 22.76
CA TYR A 574 -23.64 5.04 22.49
C TYR A 574 -23.71 5.95 23.73
N VAL A 575 -23.79 7.26 23.48
CA VAL A 575 -23.82 8.28 24.54
C VAL A 575 -25.14 9.04 24.50
N MET A 576 -25.90 9.05 25.60
CA MET A 576 -27.05 9.95 25.77
C MET A 576 -26.62 11.19 26.56
N VAL A 577 -26.93 12.39 26.07
CA VAL A 577 -26.69 13.66 26.78
C VAL A 577 -28.00 14.40 27.00
N THR A 578 -28.19 14.90 28.22
CA THR A 578 -29.34 15.73 28.63
C THR A 578 -28.88 16.86 29.55
N GLU A 579 -29.79 17.77 29.89
CA GLU A 579 -29.64 18.68 31.02
C GLU A 579 -29.37 17.90 32.35
N GLN A 580 -28.83 18.56 33.38
CA GLN A 580 -28.53 17.92 34.67
C GLN A 580 -29.78 17.30 35.33
N CYS A 581 -30.96 17.88 35.12
CA CYS A 581 -32.21 17.46 35.73
C CYS A 581 -33.35 17.53 34.68
N PRO A 582 -33.37 16.61 33.69
CA PRO A 582 -34.29 16.69 32.57
C PRO A 582 -35.72 16.41 33.03
N ASN A 583 -36.67 17.07 32.37
CA ASN A 583 -38.09 16.80 32.48
C ASN A 583 -38.64 16.26 31.14
N LYS A 584 -39.95 15.97 31.07
CA LYS A 584 -40.60 15.42 29.88
C LYS A 584 -40.42 16.24 28.59
N ASP A 585 -40.21 17.56 28.72
CA ASP A 585 -40.06 18.51 27.62
C ASP A 585 -38.57 18.90 27.41
N SER A 586 -37.64 18.38 28.22
CA SER A 586 -36.19 18.66 28.08
C SER A 586 -35.62 18.01 26.81
N PRO A 587 -34.64 18.66 26.15
CA PRO A 587 -33.98 18.09 24.99
C PRO A 587 -33.14 16.87 25.40
N ILE A 588 -33.15 15.85 24.54
CA ILE A 588 -32.37 14.62 24.70
C ILE A 588 -31.56 14.44 23.42
N PHE A 589 -30.24 14.34 23.55
CA PHE A 589 -29.33 14.11 22.44
C PHE A 589 -28.68 12.74 22.57
N VAL A 590 -28.44 12.07 21.45
CA VAL A 590 -27.77 10.77 21.41
C VAL A 590 -26.66 10.80 20.36
N PHE A 591 -25.47 10.34 20.73
CA PHE A 591 -24.33 10.14 19.84
C PHE A 591 -24.08 8.65 19.63
N GLU A 592 -23.95 8.27 18.36
CA GLU A 592 -23.71 6.91 17.88
C GLU A 592 -23.05 6.95 16.50
N ALA A 593 -22.55 5.80 16.09
CA ALA A 593 -22.00 5.54 14.77
C ALA A 593 -22.40 4.13 14.31
N ASP A 594 -22.43 3.93 12.99
CA ASP A 594 -22.64 2.69 12.21
C ASP A 594 -23.81 1.77 12.59
N THR A 595 -24.66 2.15 13.55
CA THR A 595 -25.93 1.44 13.80
C THR A 595 -27.06 1.98 12.94
N TRP A 596 -26.96 3.27 12.57
CA TRP A 596 -27.84 3.93 11.63
C TRP A 596 -27.17 5.15 10.99
N GLU A 597 -27.23 5.24 9.66
CA GLU A 597 -26.78 6.38 8.87
C GLU A 597 -27.86 7.48 8.92
N ALA A 598 -28.00 8.11 10.10
CA ALA A 598 -29.15 8.92 10.43
C ALA A 598 -29.38 10.06 9.42
N GLY A 599 -30.65 10.27 9.03
CA GLY A 599 -31.05 11.29 8.06
C GLY A 599 -30.70 10.98 6.60
N LEU A 600 -30.20 9.78 6.28
CA LEU A 600 -29.97 9.30 4.90
C LEU A 600 -31.05 8.28 4.45
N SER A 601 -30.89 7.70 3.26
CA SER A 601 -31.82 6.68 2.75
C SER A 601 -31.68 5.37 3.52
N VAL A 602 -32.81 4.69 3.78
CA VAL A 602 -32.83 3.36 4.43
C VAL A 602 -32.06 2.29 3.62
N ASP A 603 -31.90 2.49 2.30
CA ASP A 603 -31.16 1.57 1.43
C ASP A 603 -29.63 1.60 1.64
N LEU A 604 -29.11 2.63 2.32
CA LEU A 604 -27.68 2.73 2.64
C LEU A 604 -27.31 1.98 3.92
N GLY A 605 -28.29 1.63 4.75
CA GLY A 605 -28.05 1.16 6.10
C GLY A 605 -28.43 -0.28 6.37
N ASN A 606 -27.75 -0.88 7.35
CA ASN A 606 -27.98 -2.26 7.74
C ASN A 606 -29.20 -2.41 8.64
N GLN A 607 -30.31 -2.91 8.09
CA GLN A 607 -31.55 -3.12 8.82
C GLN A 607 -31.44 -4.06 10.04
N GLN A 608 -30.40 -4.90 10.12
CA GLN A 608 -30.14 -5.72 11.31
C GLN A 608 -29.61 -4.86 12.46
N GLN A 609 -28.55 -4.08 12.22
CA GLN A 609 -27.95 -3.18 13.22
C GLN A 609 -28.97 -2.15 13.71
N MET A 610 -29.73 -1.55 12.78
CA MET A 610 -30.86 -0.65 13.11
C MET A 610 -31.86 -1.28 14.09
N ARG A 611 -32.24 -2.55 13.90
CA ARG A 611 -33.18 -3.25 14.79
C ARG A 611 -32.55 -3.58 16.14
N GLN A 612 -31.30 -4.05 16.16
CA GLN A 612 -30.58 -4.33 17.40
C GLN A 612 -30.42 -3.07 18.28
N TRP A 613 -30.24 -1.91 17.66
CA TRP A 613 -30.16 -0.65 18.41
C TRP A 613 -31.52 -0.21 18.95
N LEU A 614 -32.60 -0.43 18.18
CA LEU A 614 -33.96 -0.23 18.65
C LEU A 614 -34.34 -1.18 19.79
N ASP A 615 -33.88 -2.44 19.77
CA ASP A 615 -34.05 -3.38 20.89
C ASP A 615 -33.38 -2.86 22.18
N GLN A 616 -32.14 -2.33 22.06
CA GLN A 616 -31.40 -1.78 23.20
C GLN A 616 -32.02 -0.47 23.73
N THR A 617 -32.32 0.48 22.85
CA THR A 617 -32.93 1.76 23.24
C THR A 617 -34.32 1.58 23.85
N LEU A 618 -35.04 0.50 23.47
CA LEU A 618 -36.30 0.09 24.09
C LEU A 618 -36.12 -0.44 25.52
N ASP A 619 -35.09 -1.26 25.82
CA ASP A 619 -34.80 -1.70 27.20
C ASP A 619 -34.27 -0.56 28.07
N ASP A 620 -33.49 0.34 27.47
CA ASP A 620 -33.01 1.58 28.09
C ASP A 620 -34.13 2.63 28.27
N GLY A 621 -35.26 2.51 27.56
CA GLY A 621 -36.41 3.39 27.69
C GLY A 621 -36.19 4.80 27.12
N LEU A 622 -35.42 4.92 26.03
CA LEU A 622 -35.08 6.19 25.38
C LEU A 622 -36.31 6.82 24.69
N PRO A 623 -36.69 8.09 24.98
CA PRO A 623 -37.83 8.74 24.32
C PRO A 623 -37.69 8.90 22.81
N ARG A 624 -38.81 8.76 22.08
CA ARG A 624 -38.89 8.95 20.61
C ARG A 624 -38.37 10.31 20.12
N SER A 625 -38.51 11.33 20.96
CA SER A 625 -38.08 12.71 20.71
C SER A 625 -36.56 12.92 20.82
N ALA A 626 -35.80 11.89 21.20
CA ALA A 626 -34.34 11.96 21.22
C ALA A 626 -33.79 12.33 19.84
N THR A 627 -32.90 13.32 19.83
CA THR A 627 -32.21 13.79 18.62
C THR A 627 -30.88 13.07 18.47
N VAL A 628 -30.77 12.25 17.44
CA VAL A 628 -29.53 11.56 17.09
C VAL A 628 -28.60 12.53 16.38
N MET A 629 -27.36 12.58 16.85
CA MET A 629 -26.23 13.33 16.32
C MET A 629 -25.18 12.30 15.92
N PRO A 630 -25.21 11.74 14.70
CA PRO A 630 -24.37 10.59 14.37
C PRO A 630 -22.94 11.00 13.99
N THR A 631 -22.01 10.06 13.98
CA THR A 631 -20.69 10.24 13.32
C THR A 631 -20.81 10.30 11.79
N HIS A 632 -21.75 9.56 11.21
CA HIS A 632 -22.02 9.50 9.77
C HIS A 632 -23.47 9.92 9.45
N GLY A 633 -23.70 10.68 8.37
CA GLY A 633 -25.03 11.22 8.07
C GLY A 633 -25.30 12.59 8.72
N LYS A 634 -26.54 12.79 9.21
CA LYS A 634 -27.17 14.09 9.52
C LYS A 634 -27.98 14.03 10.82
N ILE A 635 -27.96 15.12 11.60
CA ILE A 635 -28.72 15.26 12.86
C ILE A 635 -30.21 15.05 12.61
N THR A 636 -30.82 14.08 13.30
CA THR A 636 -32.16 13.54 12.98
C THR A 636 -32.86 12.97 14.24
N PRO A 637 -34.19 13.11 14.41
CA PRO A 637 -34.91 12.44 15.49
C PRO A 637 -34.92 10.90 15.38
N LEU A 638 -34.82 10.20 16.52
CA LEU A 638 -34.96 8.74 16.61
C LEU A 638 -36.28 8.22 16.01
N GLU A 639 -37.33 9.04 16.04
CA GLU A 639 -38.60 8.75 15.37
C GLU A 639 -38.45 8.41 13.87
N GLN A 640 -37.47 8.96 13.14
CA GLN A 640 -37.24 8.56 11.75
C GLN A 640 -36.83 7.08 11.68
N LEU A 641 -35.87 6.64 12.51
CA LEU A 641 -35.42 5.24 12.56
C LEU A 641 -36.58 4.28 12.89
N ILE A 642 -37.40 4.64 13.88
CA ILE A 642 -38.59 3.87 14.27
C ILE A 642 -39.58 3.75 13.09
N ASN A 643 -39.79 4.85 12.36
CA ASN A 643 -40.74 4.88 11.26
C ASN A 643 -40.24 4.12 10.01
N ILE A 644 -38.96 4.23 9.62
CA ILE A 644 -38.42 3.51 8.45
C ILE A 644 -38.33 1.99 8.70
N THR A 645 -38.10 1.56 9.94
CA THR A 645 -38.08 0.14 10.33
C THR A 645 -39.47 -0.43 10.66
N ALA A 646 -40.50 0.42 10.74
CA ALA A 646 -41.83 0.12 11.27
C ALA A 646 -41.79 -0.61 12.63
N TYR A 647 -40.82 -0.27 13.48
CA TYR A 647 -40.57 -0.97 14.73
C TYR A 647 -41.62 -0.58 15.79
N PRO A 648 -42.19 -1.53 16.56
CA PRO A 648 -43.23 -1.27 17.56
C PRO A 648 -42.65 -0.63 18.84
N TYR A 649 -42.27 0.64 18.74
CA TYR A 649 -41.60 1.39 19.81
C TYR A 649 -42.59 2.23 20.65
N PRO A 650 -42.65 2.08 21.99
CA PRO A 650 -43.56 2.86 22.84
C PRO A 650 -43.18 4.35 22.96
N ASP A 651 -44.16 5.19 23.33
CA ASP A 651 -43.92 6.58 23.68
C ASP A 651 -43.37 6.67 25.12
N PHE A 652 -42.04 6.58 25.26
CA PHE A 652 -41.38 6.72 26.55
C PHE A 652 -41.27 8.18 26.99
N ASP A 653 -41.58 8.43 28.27
CA ASP A 653 -41.18 9.61 29.01
C ASP A 653 -39.77 9.39 29.60
N ILE A 654 -38.95 10.44 29.72
CA ILE A 654 -37.55 10.35 30.17
C ILE A 654 -37.41 9.73 31.58
N SER A 655 -38.44 9.78 32.43
CA SER A 655 -38.45 9.06 33.72
C SER A 655 -38.39 7.53 33.61
N ARG A 656 -38.56 6.96 32.40
CA ARG A 656 -38.36 5.53 32.13
C ARG A 656 -36.90 5.14 31.94
N TRP A 657 -36.02 6.10 31.65
CA TRP A 657 -34.60 5.88 31.34
C TRP A 657 -33.93 4.89 32.29
N ARG A 658 -33.24 3.90 31.73
CA ARG A 658 -32.50 2.81 32.40
C ARG A 658 -33.29 2.24 33.58
N LYS A 659 -34.53 1.83 33.30
CA LYS A 659 -35.48 1.23 34.28
C LYS A 659 -35.79 2.14 35.48
N ARG A 660 -35.95 3.45 35.20
CA ARG A 660 -36.17 4.55 36.16
C ARG A 660 -34.95 4.88 37.02
N ALA A 661 -33.77 4.94 36.40
CA ALA A 661 -32.57 5.41 37.06
C ALA A 661 -32.70 6.89 37.50
N ALA A 662 -32.00 7.25 38.57
CA ALA A 662 -32.05 8.62 39.12
C ALA A 662 -31.29 9.62 38.22
N LEU A 663 -32.05 10.34 37.40
CA LEU A 663 -31.54 11.43 36.55
C LEU A 663 -31.21 12.71 37.34
N CYS A 664 -31.90 12.94 38.46
CA CYS A 664 -31.76 14.12 39.32
C CYS A 664 -31.32 13.70 40.73
N ASN A 665 -30.43 14.48 41.37
CA ASN A 665 -30.12 14.31 42.79
C ASN A 665 -31.26 14.89 43.66
N GLU A 666 -31.68 14.19 44.71
CA GLU A 666 -32.78 14.66 45.60
C GLU A 666 -32.51 16.02 46.27
N SER A 667 -31.25 16.45 46.33
CA SER A 667 -30.83 17.74 46.89
C SER A 667 -31.11 18.95 46.00
N SER A 668 -31.20 18.81 44.67
CA SER A 668 -31.54 19.93 43.78
C SER A 668 -33.06 20.19 43.74
N VAL A 669 -33.87 19.14 43.85
CA VAL A 669 -35.35 19.20 43.84
C VAL A 669 -35.91 20.05 45.00
N LYS A 670 -35.19 20.18 46.12
CA LYS A 670 -35.61 21.01 47.27
C LYS A 670 -35.46 22.51 47.06
N LYS A 671 -34.72 23.00 46.06
CA LYS A 671 -34.60 24.45 45.80
C LYS A 671 -35.77 25.05 45.02
N ASN A 672 -36.51 24.25 44.24
CA ASN A 672 -37.62 24.73 43.41
C ASN A 672 -39.00 24.45 44.05
N LYS A 673 -39.10 24.41 45.38
CA LYS A 673 -40.37 24.22 46.11
C LYS A 673 -40.74 25.33 47.09
N ASP A 674 -39.86 26.32 47.26
CA ASP A 674 -40.04 27.48 48.16
C ASP A 674 -39.89 28.81 47.39
N ASP A 675 -40.47 28.91 46.18
CA ASP A 675 -40.72 30.14 45.41
C ASP A 675 -42.20 30.15 44.93
#